data_AF-A0A9J7BNQ3-F1
#
_entry.id   AF-A0A9J7BNQ3-F1
#
_cell.length_a   1.000
_cell.length_b   1.000
_cell.length_c   1.000
_cell.angle_alpha   90.00
_cell.angle_beta   90.00
_cell.angle_gamma   90.00
#
_symmetry.space_group_name_H-M   'P 1'
#
loop_
_entity.id
_entity.type
_entity.pdbx_description
1 polymer ?
#
loop_
_entity_poly.entity_id
_entity_poly.type
_entity_poly.pdbx_seq_one_letter_code
_entity_poly.pdbx_strand_id
1 'polypeptide(L)'
;MKMRAFVRRRIWIAVCLCIGAGTAVLWSPLIPRPLRVHAYLGQSAKGDTGEWTALGGTWEIADGAMRNDSDERGAKLLAGSTHWRNYSVEADITLLGQGDAGLLIRSSKEEAGVDAYSGYYTGIRTLDNSLVLGRAEHGWKEITKKVFAPEGIQAFQRYHLKVLAYGCEIVSAVSSRSHPIPESIHITDPSCVSSGRIGLRSYRSGGIWSNVVVRPAQREDLAAMLRNETDRGTRIPGNPPAANSAFIRTQSLLALPPSPKVQVQSIESLRLEYLAHDAAATIRGVVNLTSPMLFVEDSTGGVYVRPNGSLNLKVGDEVEVSGMVHSLDFGSVINDASVRVLWESIPMAPMAVSATQASTGKFEATFIEVQGRLSGKGRGPGNTLILHLEDGGQSFRALMNPGRGAYVFDRLKVNSMLNLRGVCVVDPLFTGNVTPFVLLLRSSDDVTVLSGPPWWSTGHVITLLSALLLTILAGAFIYHRVQNWRLRAILGERERLAHEMHDTLAQSFAGIGFQLQAIQNGLPAQESTLHKQLEFASNLVHHSHEEARRSIAMLRTEALESEDLLSALDRNARSLVEGGSIRVVSESSGEPRAIPLRIADAFFRVGMESIANSIRHASPSELRIRILYGENTACLRIEDDGCGFVPGDGLKGFGIRGMRLRAQGVSANFRLHSTPGEGTRVEVEAPLPPRLTFSTMPKLLWKFLMEFWNGVQSSKLSNSHSYRG
;
A
#
# COMPACT_ATOMS: atom_id res chain seq x y z
N MET A 1 6.77 36.88 -35.01
CA MET A 1 7.20 35.69 -34.24
C MET A 1 7.02 35.84 -32.71
N LYS A 2 5.95 36.48 -32.21
CA LYS A 2 5.63 36.56 -30.76
C LYS A 2 4.19 36.13 -30.38
N MET A 3 3.32 35.88 -31.36
CA MET A 3 1.92 35.52 -31.10
C MET A 3 1.67 34.01 -30.92
N ARG A 4 2.58 33.15 -31.43
CA ARG A 4 2.43 31.67 -31.33
C ARG A 4 2.85 31.08 -29.98
N ALA A 5 3.66 31.79 -29.19
CA ALA A 5 4.08 31.35 -27.85
C ALA A 5 3.00 31.60 -26.77
N PHE A 6 2.18 32.65 -26.95
CA PHE A 6 1.14 33.01 -26.00
C PHE A 6 -0.06 32.04 -26.03
N VAL A 7 -0.41 31.54 -27.22
CA VAL A 7 -1.51 30.58 -27.40
C VAL A 7 -1.13 29.19 -26.88
N ARG A 8 0.12 28.74 -27.06
CA ARG A 8 0.60 27.46 -26.51
C ARG A 8 0.60 27.42 -24.98
N ARG A 9 0.88 28.54 -24.31
CA ARG A 9 0.86 28.61 -22.83
C ARG A 9 -0.55 28.53 -22.26
N ARG A 10 -1.55 29.14 -22.93
CA ARG A 10 -2.95 29.05 -22.52
C ARG A 10 -3.56 27.66 -22.75
N ILE A 11 -3.16 26.96 -23.81
CA ILE A 11 -3.62 25.58 -24.06
C ILE A 11 -3.05 24.61 -23.03
N TRP A 12 -1.77 24.76 -22.63
CA TRP A 12 -1.19 23.94 -21.56
C TRP A 12 -1.81 24.23 -20.18
N ILE A 13 -2.13 25.49 -19.87
CA ILE A 13 -2.83 25.86 -18.63
C ILE A 13 -4.26 25.32 -18.64
N ALA A 14 -4.98 25.37 -19.77
CA ALA A 14 -6.32 24.80 -19.91
C ALA A 14 -6.32 23.26 -19.83
N VAL A 15 -5.31 22.57 -20.39
CA VAL A 15 -5.19 21.11 -20.30
C VAL A 15 -4.81 20.67 -18.88
N CYS A 16 -3.94 21.40 -18.17
CA CYS A 16 -3.68 21.13 -16.75
C CYS A 16 -4.89 21.44 -15.85
N LEU A 17 -5.68 22.47 -16.16
CA LEU A 17 -6.95 22.76 -15.46
C LEU A 17 -8.03 21.71 -15.76
N CYS A 18 -8.09 21.15 -16.97
CA CYS A 18 -9.05 20.09 -17.30
C CYS A 18 -8.64 18.72 -16.73
N ILE A 19 -7.35 18.42 -16.60
CA ILE A 19 -6.86 17.19 -15.94
C ILE A 19 -6.99 17.30 -14.41
N GLY A 20 -6.80 18.50 -13.84
CA GLY A 20 -7.10 18.80 -12.43
C GLY A 20 -8.60 18.81 -12.12
N ALA A 21 -9.45 19.30 -13.03
CA ALA A 21 -10.90 19.30 -12.86
C ALA A 21 -11.52 17.91 -13.09
N GLY A 22 -10.98 17.10 -14.00
CA GLY A 22 -11.44 15.74 -14.26
C GLY A 22 -11.16 14.75 -13.12
N THR A 23 -10.20 15.06 -12.24
CA THR A 23 -9.91 14.28 -11.02
C THR A 23 -10.56 14.86 -9.76
N ALA A 24 -10.99 16.12 -9.79
CA ALA A 24 -11.74 16.76 -8.71
C ALA A 24 -13.27 16.53 -8.76
N VAL A 25 -13.83 16.06 -9.89
CA VAL A 25 -15.28 15.81 -10.03
C VAL A 25 -15.70 14.38 -9.65
N LEU A 26 -14.74 13.47 -9.41
CA LEU A 26 -15.02 12.11 -8.93
C LEU A 26 -14.63 11.86 -7.47
N TRP A 27 -13.97 12.80 -6.80
CA TRP A 27 -13.56 12.67 -5.39
C TRP A 27 -14.03 13.85 -4.54
N SER A 28 -15.30 13.75 -4.14
CA SER A 28 -15.90 14.32 -2.92
C SER A 28 -16.26 15.82 -2.98
N PRO A 29 -17.35 16.27 -2.30
CA PRO A 29 -17.82 15.69 -1.04
C PRO A 29 -19.32 15.34 -1.08
N LEU A 30 -19.78 14.13 -0.68
CA LEU A 30 -19.88 13.74 0.73
C LEU A 30 -19.48 14.87 1.69
N ILE A 31 -20.15 16.02 1.52
CA ILE A 31 -20.28 17.02 2.58
C ILE A 31 -21.25 16.32 3.50
N PRO A 32 -20.85 15.88 4.71
CA PRO A 32 -21.85 15.61 5.71
C PRO A 32 -22.61 16.92 5.85
N ARG A 33 -23.88 16.94 5.42
CA ARG A 33 -24.81 17.98 5.85
C ARG A 33 -24.55 18.17 7.34
N PRO A 34 -24.45 19.40 7.87
CA PRO A 34 -24.33 19.57 9.32
C PRO A 34 -25.52 18.82 9.91
N LEU A 35 -25.25 17.64 10.46
CA LEU A 35 -26.22 16.89 11.23
C LEU A 35 -26.57 17.87 12.33
N ARG A 36 -27.82 18.34 12.32
CA ARG A 36 -28.41 18.96 13.50
C ARG A 36 -28.16 17.93 14.61
N VAL A 37 -27.17 18.22 15.45
CA VAL A 37 -26.89 17.42 16.65
C VAL A 37 -28.11 17.62 17.51
N HIS A 38 -29.05 16.69 17.43
CA HIS A 38 -30.11 16.59 18.41
C HIS A 38 -29.42 16.28 19.74
N ALA A 39 -29.89 16.88 20.83
CA ALA A 39 -29.40 16.55 22.15
C ALA A 39 -29.44 15.02 22.33
N TYR A 40 -28.29 14.40 22.58
CA TYR A 40 -28.25 12.98 22.90
C TYR A 40 -28.67 12.86 24.36
N LEU A 41 -29.98 12.66 24.54
CA LEU A 41 -30.58 12.26 25.81
C LEU A 41 -30.43 10.75 25.90
N GLY A 42 -29.44 10.29 26.67
CA GLY A 42 -29.33 8.89 27.10
C GLY A 42 -30.42 8.51 28.12
N GLN A 43 -31.66 8.94 27.93
CA GLN A 43 -32.78 8.34 28.64
C GLN A 43 -33.11 7.04 27.92
N SER A 44 -32.62 5.94 28.48
CA SER A 44 -32.97 4.58 28.07
C SER A 44 -34.48 4.40 28.25
N ALA A 45 -35.25 4.63 27.18
CA ALA A 45 -36.56 4.03 27.05
C ALA A 45 -36.33 2.54 26.78
N LYS A 46 -36.51 1.72 27.84
CA LYS A 46 -36.65 0.26 27.79
C LYS A 46 -35.82 -0.48 26.73
N GLY A 47 -34.66 -0.97 27.15
CA GLY A 47 -34.15 -2.26 26.67
C GLY A 47 -33.40 -2.28 25.34
N ASP A 48 -32.91 -1.15 24.82
CA ASP A 48 -31.99 -1.17 23.68
C ASP A 48 -30.53 -1.05 24.15
N THR A 49 -29.84 -2.19 24.20
CA THR A 49 -28.41 -2.31 24.52
C THR A 49 -27.51 -2.01 23.32
N GLY A 50 -28.08 -1.67 22.15
CA GLY A 50 -27.33 -1.59 20.88
C GLY A 50 -26.35 -0.42 20.74
N GLU A 51 -26.44 0.64 21.56
CA GLU A 51 -25.60 1.85 21.40
C GLU A 51 -24.35 1.88 22.29
N TRP A 52 -24.29 1.08 23.35
CA TRP A 52 -23.14 1.04 24.28
C TRP A 52 -22.27 -0.19 24.03
N THR A 53 -20.96 0.02 23.90
CA THR A 53 -19.97 -1.04 23.71
C THR A 53 -19.09 -1.16 24.94
N ALA A 54 -19.11 -2.31 25.61
CA ALA A 54 -18.26 -2.60 26.77
C ALA A 54 -16.87 -3.09 26.33
N LEU A 55 -15.82 -2.56 26.95
CA LEU A 55 -14.43 -3.00 26.84
C LEU A 55 -13.89 -3.26 28.24
N GLY A 56 -13.97 -4.52 28.69
CA GLY A 56 -13.65 -4.91 30.06
C GLY A 56 -14.76 -4.57 31.06
N GLY A 57 -14.71 -5.19 32.24
CA GLY A 57 -15.67 -5.05 33.33
C GLY A 57 -16.98 -5.81 33.14
N THR A 58 -17.79 -5.81 34.19
CA THR A 58 -19.10 -6.46 34.27
C THR A 58 -20.18 -5.39 34.31
N TRP A 59 -20.67 -5.04 33.11
CA TRP A 59 -21.62 -3.94 32.93
C TRP A 59 -23.06 -4.43 32.91
N GLU A 60 -23.89 -3.82 33.74
CA GLU A 60 -25.34 -3.99 33.77
C GLU A 60 -26.02 -2.65 33.50
N ILE A 61 -26.99 -2.64 32.58
CA ILE A 61 -27.76 -1.44 32.24
C ILE A 61 -29.21 -1.71 32.63
N ALA A 62 -29.65 -1.08 33.73
CA ALA A 62 -31.00 -1.23 34.27
C ALA A 62 -31.56 0.14 34.68
N ASP A 63 -32.83 0.41 34.35
CA ASP A 63 -33.55 1.64 34.74
C ASP A 63 -32.83 2.96 34.41
N GLY A 64 -32.07 3.00 33.30
CA GLY A 64 -31.30 4.18 32.88
C GLY A 64 -30.05 4.45 33.72
N ALA A 65 -29.68 3.54 34.62
CA ALA A 65 -28.39 3.51 35.30
C ALA A 65 -27.49 2.44 34.68
N MET A 66 -26.22 2.79 34.50
CA MET A 66 -25.16 1.89 34.07
C MET A 66 -24.35 1.53 35.31
N ARG A 67 -24.28 0.25 35.65
CA ARG A 67 -23.55 -0.27 36.80
C ARG A 67 -22.40 -1.12 36.31
N ASN A 68 -21.22 -0.88 36.87
CA ASN A 68 -20.09 -1.81 36.79
C ASN A 68 -19.77 -2.29 38.19
N ASP A 69 -19.78 -3.59 38.43
CA ASP A 69 -19.41 -4.21 39.71
C ASP A 69 -18.02 -4.87 39.69
N SER A 70 -17.29 -4.79 38.56
CA SER A 70 -15.91 -5.27 38.48
C SER A 70 -14.93 -4.35 39.20
N ASP A 71 -13.88 -4.93 39.76
CA ASP A 71 -12.65 -4.27 40.21
C ASP A 71 -11.60 -4.10 39.08
N GLU A 72 -11.93 -4.48 37.84
CA GLU A 72 -11.05 -4.41 36.68
C GLU A 72 -10.54 -2.98 36.43
N ARG A 73 -9.25 -2.85 36.08
CA ARG A 73 -8.65 -1.54 35.84
C ARG A 73 -8.92 -1.10 34.41
N GLY A 74 -9.60 0.04 34.28
CA GLY A 74 -9.91 0.65 33.00
C GLY A 74 -10.98 -0.09 32.22
N ALA A 75 -11.92 -0.72 32.92
CA ALA A 75 -13.19 -1.14 32.33
C ALA A 75 -13.89 0.09 31.73
N LYS A 76 -14.32 -0.02 30.48
CA LYS A 76 -14.92 1.09 29.73
C LYS A 76 -16.26 0.70 29.17
N LEU A 77 -17.20 1.64 29.17
CA LEU A 77 -18.45 1.54 28.44
C LEU A 77 -18.54 2.73 27.48
N LEU A 78 -18.52 2.49 26.18
CA LEU A 78 -18.36 3.52 25.15
C LEU A 78 -19.67 3.75 24.38
N ALA A 79 -19.97 4.98 24.02
CA ALA A 79 -21.10 5.32 23.16
C ALA A 79 -20.82 6.57 22.30
N GLY A 80 -21.68 6.80 21.31
CA GLY A 80 -21.58 7.95 20.41
C GLY A 80 -20.57 7.75 19.27
N SER A 81 -20.16 8.86 18.65
CA SER A 81 -19.38 8.88 17.40
C SER A 81 -17.95 9.34 17.58
N THR A 82 -17.00 8.67 16.89
CA THR A 82 -15.58 9.08 16.84
C THR A 82 -15.35 10.44 16.17
N HIS A 83 -16.37 11.00 15.50
CA HIS A 83 -16.30 12.27 14.78
C HIS A 83 -16.72 13.48 15.62
N TRP A 84 -17.22 13.28 16.85
CA TRP A 84 -17.64 14.39 17.71
C TRP A 84 -16.43 15.21 18.16
N ARG A 85 -16.51 16.54 17.99
CA ARG A 85 -15.41 17.48 18.29
C ARG A 85 -15.66 18.29 19.55
N ASN A 86 -16.69 19.13 19.53
CA ASN A 86 -17.01 20.04 20.63
C ASN A 86 -18.32 19.62 21.29
N TYR A 87 -18.23 19.13 22.53
CA TYR A 87 -19.38 18.67 23.29
C TYR A 87 -19.12 18.72 24.79
N SER A 88 -20.20 18.72 25.55
CA SER A 88 -20.20 18.55 27.00
C SER A 88 -20.91 17.27 27.37
N VAL A 89 -20.45 16.64 28.45
CA VAL A 89 -21.02 15.43 29.03
C VAL A 89 -21.30 15.72 30.51
N GLU A 90 -22.49 15.38 30.95
CA GLU A 90 -22.94 15.47 32.34
C GLU A 90 -23.39 14.09 32.80
N ALA A 91 -23.01 13.68 34.01
CA ALA A 91 -23.42 12.41 34.60
C ALA A 91 -23.41 12.46 36.13
N ASP A 92 -24.34 11.73 36.75
CA ASP A 92 -24.32 11.46 38.18
C ASP A 92 -23.57 10.14 38.44
N ILE A 93 -22.50 10.21 39.21
CA ILE A 93 -21.56 9.10 39.46
C ILE A 93 -21.59 8.72 40.94
N THR A 94 -21.64 7.42 41.23
CA THR A 94 -21.48 6.85 42.56
C THR A 94 -20.43 5.75 42.51
N LEU A 95 -19.36 5.86 43.32
CA LEU A 95 -18.38 4.79 43.46
C LEU A 95 -18.90 3.72 44.42
N LEU A 96 -18.60 2.45 44.15
CA LEU A 96 -18.98 1.30 44.98
C LEU A 96 -17.87 0.86 45.94
N GLY A 97 -16.67 1.42 45.82
CA GLY A 97 -15.51 1.11 46.64
C GLY A 97 -14.39 2.14 46.49
N GLN A 98 -13.17 1.77 46.91
CA GLN A 98 -11.98 2.62 46.81
C GLN A 98 -11.37 2.57 45.40
N GLY A 99 -11.27 3.72 44.72
CA GLY A 99 -10.73 3.82 43.37
C GLY A 99 -11.22 5.07 42.65
N ASP A 100 -11.30 5.01 41.31
CA ASP A 100 -11.75 6.12 40.48
C ASP A 100 -12.94 5.70 39.61
N ALA A 101 -13.89 6.61 39.45
CA ALA A 101 -14.96 6.49 38.47
C ALA A 101 -15.17 7.83 37.76
N GLY A 102 -15.41 7.78 36.44
CA GLY A 102 -15.41 8.99 35.64
C GLY A 102 -15.97 8.84 34.24
N LEU A 103 -15.69 9.87 33.43
CA LEU A 103 -16.11 10.04 32.05
C LEU A 103 -14.90 10.07 31.12
N LEU A 104 -15.02 9.38 30.00
CA LEU A 104 -14.12 9.41 28.85
C LEU A 104 -14.65 10.38 27.81
N ILE A 105 -13.74 11.15 27.24
CA ILE A 105 -14.05 12.23 26.30
C ILE A 105 -13.03 12.23 25.19
N ARG A 106 -13.52 12.41 23.98
CA ARG A 106 -12.77 12.33 22.74
C ARG A 106 -11.95 11.05 22.67
N SER A 107 -12.58 9.96 23.11
CA SER A 107 -11.98 8.64 23.09
C SER A 107 -11.95 8.10 21.66
N SER A 108 -10.84 7.48 21.30
CA SER A 108 -10.60 6.83 20.00
C SER A 108 -9.58 5.71 20.14
N LYS A 109 -9.56 4.77 19.19
CA LYS A 109 -8.65 3.61 19.19
C LYS A 109 -8.74 2.82 20.51
N GLU A 110 -9.97 2.55 20.93
CA GLU A 110 -10.23 1.91 22.21
C GLU A 110 -10.08 0.40 22.15
N GLU A 111 -9.37 -0.15 23.12
CA GLU A 111 -9.17 -1.58 23.33
C GLU A 111 -9.44 -1.93 24.81
N ALA A 112 -9.54 -3.23 25.12
CA ALA A 112 -9.52 -3.67 26.51
C ALA A 112 -8.12 -3.43 27.13
N GLY A 113 -8.06 -3.10 28.42
CA GLY A 113 -6.81 -2.70 29.11
C GLY A 113 -6.91 -1.33 29.80
N VAL A 114 -6.03 -1.04 30.75
CA VAL A 114 -6.19 0.12 31.67
C VAL A 114 -6.32 1.47 30.96
N ASP A 115 -5.32 1.82 30.16
CA ASP A 115 -5.19 3.11 29.45
C ASP A 115 -5.14 2.91 27.94
N ALA A 116 -5.68 1.77 27.48
CA ALA A 116 -5.71 1.30 26.11
C ALA A 116 -6.72 2.09 25.23
N TYR A 117 -6.49 3.40 25.11
CA TYR A 117 -7.25 4.31 24.27
C TYR A 117 -6.45 5.61 24.05
N SER A 118 -6.89 6.39 23.07
CA SER A 118 -6.42 7.76 22.83
C SER A 118 -7.55 8.74 23.11
N GLY A 119 -7.42 9.55 24.17
CA GLY A 119 -8.43 10.51 24.58
C GLY A 119 -8.17 11.12 25.96
N TYR A 120 -9.21 11.69 26.56
CA TYR A 120 -9.16 12.29 27.89
C TYR A 120 -10.06 11.54 28.87
N TYR A 121 -9.62 11.46 30.11
CA TYR A 121 -10.42 10.94 31.22
C TYR A 121 -10.51 11.98 32.31
N THR A 122 -11.71 12.14 32.84
CA THR A 122 -11.92 12.85 34.09
C THR A 122 -12.77 12.04 35.03
N GLY A 123 -12.44 12.03 36.31
CA GLY A 123 -13.18 11.24 37.29
C GLY A 123 -12.88 11.68 38.71
N ILE A 124 -13.63 11.11 39.63
CA ILE A 124 -13.49 11.34 41.05
C ILE A 124 -12.72 10.17 41.67
N ARG A 125 -11.71 10.47 42.49
CA ARG A 125 -10.81 9.50 43.12
C ARG A 125 -10.96 9.55 44.64
N THR A 126 -11.23 8.40 45.26
CA THR A 126 -11.38 8.29 46.72
C THR A 126 -10.03 8.24 47.45
N LEU A 127 -8.96 7.75 46.81
CA LEU A 127 -7.65 7.54 47.43
C LEU A 127 -7.02 8.84 47.95
N ASP A 128 -7.12 9.93 47.18
CA ASP A 128 -6.53 11.23 47.51
C ASP A 128 -7.56 12.36 47.52
N ASN A 129 -8.86 12.02 47.52
CA ASN A 129 -9.98 12.96 47.55
C ASN A 129 -9.96 14.01 46.44
N SER A 130 -9.47 13.63 45.25
CA SER A 130 -9.26 14.57 44.15
C SER A 130 -10.15 14.33 42.92
N LEU A 131 -10.39 15.42 42.20
CA LEU A 131 -10.86 15.39 40.83
C LEU A 131 -9.67 15.15 39.90
N VAL A 132 -9.69 14.01 39.21
CA VAL A 132 -8.67 13.58 38.27
C VAL A 132 -9.03 14.09 36.89
N LEU A 133 -8.03 14.63 36.18
CA LEU A 133 -8.09 14.90 34.76
C LEU A 133 -6.75 14.49 34.15
N GLY A 134 -6.78 13.77 33.03
CA GLY A 134 -5.58 13.31 32.37
C GLY A 134 -5.82 12.89 30.92
N ARG A 135 -4.72 12.70 30.20
CA ARG A 135 -4.72 12.23 28.81
C ARG A 135 -4.21 10.80 28.77
N ALA A 136 -4.88 9.97 27.98
CA ALA A 136 -4.41 8.63 27.64
C ALA A 136 -3.98 8.58 26.17
N GLU A 137 -2.82 7.97 25.91
CA GLU A 137 -2.33 7.62 24.58
C GLU A 137 -1.75 6.20 24.60
N HIS A 138 -2.57 5.20 24.95
CA HIS A 138 -2.07 3.84 25.27
C HIS A 138 -1.07 3.83 26.45
N GLY A 139 -1.21 4.84 27.31
CA GLY A 139 -0.41 5.14 28.50
C GLY A 139 -0.96 6.40 29.18
N TRP A 140 -0.80 6.52 30.50
CA TRP A 140 -1.46 7.56 31.31
C TRP A 140 -0.58 8.77 31.59
N LYS A 141 -1.11 9.97 31.36
CA LYS A 141 -0.50 11.23 31.77
C LYS A 141 -1.50 12.06 32.57
N GLU A 142 -1.37 12.01 33.88
CA GLU A 142 -2.15 12.83 34.81
C GLU A 142 -1.68 14.28 34.82
N ILE A 143 -2.60 15.22 35.04
CA ILE A 143 -2.30 16.63 35.21
C ILE A 143 -2.00 16.91 36.69
N THR A 144 -0.88 17.59 36.95
CA THR A 144 -0.34 17.78 38.31
C THR A 144 -1.22 18.67 39.21
N LYS A 145 -2.13 19.48 38.65
CA LYS A 145 -3.05 20.32 39.43
C LYS A 145 -4.14 19.42 40.03
N LYS A 146 -3.98 19.04 41.30
CA LYS A 146 -5.03 18.32 42.05
C LYS A 146 -6.07 19.32 42.57
N VAL A 147 -7.34 19.06 42.31
CA VAL A 147 -8.46 19.80 42.90
C VAL A 147 -9.09 18.88 43.95
N PHE A 148 -9.03 19.28 45.22
CA PHE A 148 -9.53 18.50 46.33
C PHE A 148 -11.00 18.86 46.61
N ALA A 149 -11.84 17.85 46.82
CA ALA A 149 -13.20 18.08 47.29
C ALA A 149 -13.17 18.50 48.77
N PRO A 150 -13.87 19.59 49.18
CA PRO A 150 -13.85 20.09 50.56
C PRO A 150 -14.26 19.06 51.64
N GLU A 151 -15.11 18.09 51.29
CA GLU A 151 -15.61 17.05 52.20
C GLU A 151 -14.95 15.68 52.01
N GLY A 152 -13.99 15.57 51.08
CA GLY A 152 -13.47 14.29 50.63
C GLY A 152 -14.45 13.52 49.74
N ILE A 153 -13.92 12.61 48.92
CA ILE A 153 -14.72 11.78 48.01
C ILE A 153 -14.94 10.44 48.70
N GLN A 154 -16.19 10.08 48.96
CA GLN A 154 -16.57 8.86 49.68
C GLN A 154 -17.29 7.87 48.77
N ALA A 155 -17.08 6.58 49.03
CA ALA A 155 -17.85 5.52 48.39
C ALA A 155 -19.33 5.62 48.77
N PHE A 156 -20.21 5.14 47.89
CA PHE A 156 -21.67 5.15 48.02
C PHE A 156 -22.34 6.53 48.10
N GLN A 157 -21.59 7.61 47.86
CA GLN A 157 -22.15 8.95 47.67
C GLN A 157 -22.34 9.30 46.19
N ARG A 158 -23.30 10.18 45.90
CA ARG A 158 -23.61 10.63 44.54
C ARG A 158 -22.98 11.99 44.27
N TYR A 159 -22.21 12.06 43.19
CA TYR A 159 -21.56 13.25 42.69
C TYR A 159 -22.05 13.57 41.28
N HIS A 160 -22.22 14.84 40.98
CA HIS A 160 -22.53 15.30 39.63
C HIS A 160 -21.25 15.75 38.94
N LEU A 161 -20.87 15.06 37.87
CA LEU A 161 -19.67 15.36 37.09
C LEU A 161 -20.08 15.95 35.74
N LYS A 162 -19.59 17.16 35.46
CA LYS A 162 -19.77 17.85 34.19
C LYS A 162 -18.42 18.12 33.55
N VAL A 163 -18.30 17.76 32.29
CA VAL A 163 -17.07 17.99 31.53
C VAL A 163 -17.35 18.54 30.15
N LEU A 164 -16.53 19.49 29.71
CA LEU A 164 -16.67 20.19 28.45
C LEU A 164 -15.34 20.15 27.70
N ALA A 165 -15.40 19.75 26.42
CA ALA A 165 -14.27 19.79 25.50
C ALA A 165 -14.60 20.71 24.34
N TYR A 166 -13.86 21.81 24.20
CA TYR A 166 -14.02 22.80 23.13
C TYR A 166 -12.66 23.20 22.57
N GLY A 167 -12.43 23.00 21.27
CA GLY A 167 -11.10 23.24 20.69
C GLY A 167 -10.05 22.35 21.35
N CYS A 168 -8.99 22.92 21.92
CA CYS A 168 -8.00 22.21 22.72
C CYS A 168 -8.09 22.49 24.23
N GLU A 169 -9.23 23.02 24.67
CA GLU A 169 -9.50 23.33 26.07
C GLU A 169 -10.48 22.31 26.64
N ILE A 170 -10.15 21.80 27.82
CA ILE A 170 -10.95 20.80 28.53
C ILE A 170 -11.16 21.27 29.95
N VAL A 171 -12.42 21.38 30.35
CA VAL A 171 -12.84 21.80 31.68
C VAL A 171 -13.70 20.72 32.29
N SER A 172 -13.28 20.21 33.45
CA SER A 172 -14.07 19.28 34.25
C SER A 172 -14.49 19.94 35.54
N ALA A 173 -15.71 19.64 36.00
CA ALA A 173 -16.29 20.22 37.20
C ALA A 173 -17.11 19.17 37.96
N VAL A 174 -16.93 19.11 39.28
CA VAL A 174 -17.65 18.19 40.16
C VAL A 174 -18.43 18.96 41.21
N SER A 175 -19.67 18.55 41.47
CA SER A 175 -20.48 19.02 42.60
C SER A 175 -21.14 17.87 43.34
N SER A 176 -21.52 18.10 44.59
CA SER A 176 -22.27 17.15 45.41
C SER A 176 -23.55 17.81 45.94
N ARG A 177 -24.46 17.03 46.52
CA ARG A 177 -25.68 17.57 47.15
C ARG A 177 -25.35 18.45 48.37
N SER A 178 -24.30 18.11 49.11
CA SER A 178 -23.81 18.86 50.26
C SER A 178 -23.03 20.12 49.86
N HIS A 179 -22.32 20.07 48.74
CA HIS A 179 -21.55 21.18 48.16
C HIS A 179 -21.97 21.45 46.71
N PRO A 180 -23.03 22.26 46.49
CA PRO A 180 -23.59 22.50 45.16
C PRO A 180 -22.71 23.42 44.28
N ILE A 181 -21.73 24.10 44.87
CA ILE A 181 -20.77 24.92 44.12
C ILE A 181 -19.75 23.98 43.47
N PRO A 182 -19.65 23.95 42.13
CA PRO A 182 -18.78 23.00 41.46
C PRO A 182 -17.30 23.38 41.62
N GLU A 183 -16.48 22.40 41.96
CA GLU A 183 -15.02 22.48 41.90
C GLU A 183 -14.56 22.13 40.48
N SER A 184 -13.81 23.01 39.83
CA SER A 184 -13.39 22.82 38.44
C SER A 184 -11.88 22.76 38.23
N ILE A 185 -11.49 21.97 37.24
CA ILE A 185 -10.13 21.87 36.72
C ILE A 185 -10.14 22.15 35.22
N HIS A 186 -9.24 23.01 34.77
CA HIS A 186 -9.10 23.41 33.37
C HIS A 186 -7.70 23.08 32.86
N ILE A 187 -7.64 22.57 31.62
CA ILE A 187 -6.40 22.40 30.87
C ILE A 187 -6.51 22.93 29.44
N THR A 188 -5.36 23.36 28.93
CA THR A 188 -5.14 23.66 27.52
C THR A 188 -4.04 22.73 27.00
N ASP A 189 -4.36 21.86 26.04
CA ASP A 189 -3.40 20.90 25.46
C ASP A 189 -2.98 21.32 24.04
N PRO A 190 -1.72 21.74 23.80
CA PRO A 190 -1.27 22.17 22.48
C PRO A 190 -1.34 21.09 21.40
N SER A 191 -1.38 19.82 21.80
CA SER A 191 -1.35 18.64 20.93
C SER A 191 -2.63 17.82 21.05
N CYS A 192 -3.77 18.50 21.26
CA CYS A 192 -4.98 17.86 21.75
C CYS A 192 -5.59 16.81 20.80
N VAL A 193 -6.25 15.82 21.39
CA VAL A 193 -7.14 14.93 20.63
C VAL A 193 -8.37 15.75 20.20
N SER A 194 -8.61 15.84 18.89
CA SER A 194 -9.57 16.78 18.30
C SER A 194 -10.99 16.23 18.12
N SER A 195 -11.15 14.91 18.13
CA SER A 195 -12.46 14.25 18.07
C SER A 195 -12.46 12.88 18.73
N GLY A 196 -13.62 12.42 19.17
CA GLY A 196 -13.80 11.05 19.65
C GLY A 196 -15.11 10.85 20.41
N ARG A 197 -15.39 9.59 20.75
CA ARG A 197 -16.58 9.13 21.45
C ARG A 197 -16.60 9.58 22.90
N ILE A 198 -17.76 9.39 23.53
CA ILE A 198 -17.88 9.43 24.99
C ILE A 198 -17.71 8.02 25.56
N GLY A 199 -17.39 7.96 26.85
CA GLY A 199 -17.49 6.71 27.56
C GLY A 199 -17.56 6.91 29.07
N LEU A 200 -17.82 5.81 29.76
CA LEU A 200 -17.73 5.67 31.19
C LEU A 200 -16.49 4.84 31.47
N ARG A 201 -15.78 5.15 32.56
CA ARG A 201 -14.62 4.38 32.97
C ARG A 201 -14.56 4.26 34.48
N SER A 202 -14.32 3.04 34.93
CA SER A 202 -13.90 2.75 36.31
C SER A 202 -12.44 2.31 36.37
N TYR A 203 -11.84 2.54 37.52
CA TYR A 203 -10.49 2.11 37.86
C TYR A 203 -10.46 1.62 39.30
N ARG A 204 -10.28 0.31 39.50
CA ARG A 204 -10.21 -0.38 40.82
C ARG A 204 -11.47 -0.33 41.69
N SER A 205 -12.52 0.33 41.23
CA SER A 205 -13.77 0.46 41.96
C SER A 205 -14.93 0.31 41.00
N GLY A 206 -15.94 -0.47 41.39
CA GLY A 206 -17.22 -0.47 40.70
C GLY A 206 -17.85 0.93 40.73
N GLY A 207 -18.72 1.21 39.78
CA GLY A 207 -19.36 2.52 39.64
C GLY A 207 -20.80 2.38 39.19
N ILE A 208 -21.62 3.35 39.57
CA ILE A 208 -22.96 3.55 39.03
C ILE A 208 -22.99 4.93 38.38
N TRP A 209 -23.36 4.96 37.10
CA TRP A 209 -23.59 6.17 36.34
C TRP A 209 -25.07 6.30 36.02
N SER A 210 -25.64 7.45 36.31
CA SER A 210 -27.03 7.78 36.01
C SER A 210 -27.11 9.18 35.40
N ASN A 211 -28.21 9.49 34.70
CA ASN A 211 -28.41 10.80 34.07
C ASN A 211 -27.28 11.23 33.11
N VAL A 212 -26.75 10.30 32.31
CA VAL A 212 -25.69 10.60 31.34
C VAL A 212 -26.28 11.37 30.14
N VAL A 213 -25.88 12.63 29.98
CA VAL A 213 -26.38 13.53 28.95
C VAL A 213 -25.22 14.13 28.16
N VAL A 214 -25.31 14.10 26.83
CA VAL A 214 -24.31 14.72 25.93
C VAL A 214 -24.95 15.84 25.14
N ARG A 215 -24.32 17.03 25.15
CA ARG A 215 -24.78 18.22 24.42
C ARG A 215 -23.67 18.79 23.55
N PRO A 216 -23.98 19.35 22.36
CA PRO A 216 -23.00 20.12 21.61
C PRO A 216 -22.55 21.34 22.43
N ALA A 217 -21.25 21.63 22.44
CA ALA A 217 -20.69 22.75 23.22
C ALA A 217 -20.36 23.93 22.31
N GLN A 218 -20.73 25.14 22.76
CA GLN A 218 -20.37 26.42 22.15
C GLN A 218 -19.27 27.12 22.97
N ARG A 219 -18.73 28.22 22.45
CA ARG A 219 -17.67 28.98 23.14
C ARG A 219 -18.19 29.66 24.40
N GLU A 220 -19.47 30.01 24.43
CA GLU A 220 -20.17 30.60 25.56
C GLU A 220 -20.23 29.64 26.77
N ASP A 221 -20.42 28.34 26.50
CA ASP A 221 -20.46 27.30 27.54
C ASP A 221 -19.11 27.15 28.25
N LEU A 222 -18.01 27.22 27.48
CA LEU A 222 -16.66 27.25 28.01
C LEU A 222 -16.42 28.49 28.89
N ALA A 223 -16.81 29.67 28.40
CA ALA A 223 -16.69 30.91 29.17
C ALA A 223 -17.57 30.91 30.43
N ALA A 224 -18.67 30.16 30.46
CA ALA A 224 -19.50 30.00 31.65
C ALA A 224 -18.81 29.12 32.72
N MET A 225 -18.17 28.01 32.31
CA MET A 225 -17.45 27.16 33.26
C MET A 225 -16.16 27.81 33.80
N LEU A 226 -15.48 28.63 32.98
CA LEU A 226 -14.27 29.36 33.38
C LEU A 226 -14.57 30.58 34.27
N ARG A 227 -15.73 31.23 34.12
CA ARG A 227 -16.12 32.39 34.96
C ARG A 227 -16.20 32.04 36.45
N ASN A 228 -16.60 30.80 36.75
CA ASN A 228 -16.60 30.27 38.13
C ASN A 228 -15.19 30.11 38.73
N GLU A 229 -14.14 30.08 37.91
CA GLU A 229 -12.74 30.00 38.35
C GLU A 229 -12.17 31.41 38.64
N THR A 230 -12.51 32.42 37.84
CA THR A 230 -12.00 33.81 38.00
C THR A 230 -12.55 34.56 39.23
N ASP A 231 -13.77 34.25 39.68
CA ASP A 231 -14.35 34.87 40.90
C ASP A 231 -13.74 34.34 42.20
N ARG A 232 -12.85 33.34 42.12
CA ARG A 232 -12.16 32.71 43.27
C ARG A 232 -10.76 33.26 43.54
N GLY A 233 -10.28 34.22 42.73
CA GLY A 233 -8.94 34.83 42.88
C GLY A 233 -8.70 35.67 44.13
N THR A 234 -9.66 35.79 45.05
CA THR A 234 -9.56 36.59 46.28
C THR A 234 -9.96 35.83 47.55
N ARG A 235 -9.48 34.60 47.73
CA ARG A 235 -9.40 33.98 49.08
C ARG A 235 -8.06 33.32 49.31
N ILE A 236 -7.26 33.97 50.16
CA ILE A 236 -6.03 33.43 50.75
C ILE A 236 -6.41 32.23 51.63
N PRO A 237 -5.76 31.06 51.53
CA PRO A 237 -5.98 29.98 52.46
C PRO A 237 -5.39 30.34 53.82
N GLY A 238 -6.25 30.45 54.83
CA GLY A 238 -5.83 30.45 56.24
C GLY A 238 -5.31 29.07 56.63
N ASN A 239 -4.29 29.05 57.48
CA ASN A 239 -3.73 27.85 58.09
C ASN A 239 -4.83 26.90 58.60
N PRO A 240 -4.66 25.56 58.46
CA PRO A 240 -5.58 24.62 59.06
C PRO A 240 -5.49 24.74 60.60
N PRO A 241 -6.61 24.72 61.33
CA PRO A 241 -6.55 24.51 62.77
C PRO A 241 -6.14 23.07 63.03
N ALA A 242 -5.25 22.90 64.01
CA ALA A 242 -4.99 21.60 64.62
C ALA A 242 -6.30 21.07 65.22
N ALA A 243 -6.88 20.04 64.59
CA ALA A 243 -8.00 19.32 65.14
C ALA A 243 -7.46 18.17 66.00
N ASN A 244 -7.69 18.31 67.29
CA ASN A 244 -7.43 17.32 68.31
C ASN A 244 -8.04 15.96 67.96
N SER A 245 -7.24 14.93 68.17
CA SER A 245 -7.66 13.55 68.34
C SER A 245 -8.67 13.44 69.48
N ALA A 246 -9.93 13.17 69.15
CA ALA A 246 -10.92 12.67 70.09
C ALA A 246 -11.36 11.28 69.63
N PHE A 247 -10.90 10.28 70.37
CA PHE A 247 -11.35 8.89 70.33
C PHE A 247 -12.88 8.83 70.41
N ILE A 248 -13.53 8.19 69.43
CA ILE A 248 -14.79 7.49 69.66
C ILE A 248 -14.54 6.00 69.46
N ARG A 249 -14.45 5.33 70.60
CA ARG A 249 -14.36 3.89 70.77
C ARG A 249 -15.78 3.33 70.63
N THR A 250 -16.12 2.77 69.47
CA THR A 250 -17.33 1.95 69.33
C THR A 250 -17.01 0.54 69.83
N GLN A 251 -17.77 0.12 70.85
CA GLN A 251 -17.66 -1.16 71.53
C GLN A 251 -17.89 -2.31 70.56
N SER A 252 -16.86 -3.16 70.41
CA SER A 252 -17.00 -4.49 69.82
C SER A 252 -17.73 -5.39 70.81
N LEU A 253 -18.82 -6.01 70.35
CA LEU A 253 -19.55 -7.04 71.09
C LEU A 253 -18.63 -8.24 71.32
N LEU A 254 -18.50 -8.63 72.58
CA LEU A 254 -17.77 -9.81 73.03
C LEU A 254 -18.24 -11.06 72.26
N ALA A 255 -17.38 -11.60 71.41
CA ALA A 255 -17.34 -13.01 71.09
C ALA A 255 -16.09 -13.62 71.73
N LEU A 256 -16.28 -14.72 72.46
CA LEU A 256 -15.23 -15.51 73.11
C LEU A 256 -14.09 -15.83 72.13
N PRO A 257 -12.82 -15.88 72.58
CA PRO A 257 -11.71 -16.22 71.70
C PRO A 257 -11.76 -17.72 71.39
N PRO A 258 -11.83 -18.16 70.12
CA PRO A 258 -11.34 -19.48 69.80
C PRO A 258 -9.81 -19.45 69.82
N SER A 259 -9.22 -20.48 70.41
CA SER A 259 -7.81 -20.86 70.30
C SER A 259 -7.21 -20.55 68.91
N PRO A 260 -5.97 -20.02 68.80
CA PRO A 260 -5.40 -19.57 67.54
C PRO A 260 -5.04 -20.77 66.68
N LYS A 261 -6.00 -21.22 65.86
CA LYS A 261 -5.66 -21.92 64.63
C LYS A 261 -5.25 -20.82 63.65
N VAL A 262 -3.97 -20.79 63.29
CA VAL A 262 -3.47 -19.96 62.18
C VAL A 262 -4.29 -20.31 60.95
N GLN A 263 -5.25 -19.46 60.60
CA GLN A 263 -6.14 -19.71 59.48
C GLN A 263 -5.45 -19.18 58.23
N VAL A 264 -5.05 -20.09 57.35
CA VAL A 264 -4.46 -19.74 56.06
C VAL A 264 -5.51 -19.03 55.21
N GLN A 265 -5.21 -17.81 54.77
CA GLN A 265 -6.05 -16.99 53.90
C GLN A 265 -5.69 -17.21 52.43
N SER A 266 -6.65 -17.01 51.52
CA SER A 266 -6.36 -16.99 50.07
C SER A 266 -5.75 -15.65 49.66
N ILE A 267 -4.87 -15.65 48.67
CA ILE A 267 -4.19 -14.42 48.20
C ILE A 267 -5.19 -13.40 47.66
N GLU A 268 -6.26 -13.83 47.00
CA GLU A 268 -7.32 -12.91 46.52
C GLU A 268 -8.01 -12.17 47.66
N SER A 269 -8.21 -12.81 48.83
CA SER A 269 -8.80 -12.13 49.99
C SER A 269 -7.92 -10.99 50.53
N LEU A 270 -6.59 -11.07 50.35
CA LEU A 270 -5.65 -9.99 50.68
C LEU A 270 -5.78 -8.77 49.76
N ARG A 271 -6.39 -8.92 48.58
CA ARG A 271 -6.71 -7.79 47.68
C ARG A 271 -8.02 -7.10 48.08
N LEU A 272 -8.94 -7.84 48.70
CA LEU A 272 -10.23 -7.36 49.21
C LEU A 272 -10.12 -6.68 50.59
N GLU A 273 -9.16 -7.07 51.43
CA GLU A 273 -8.91 -6.52 52.79
C GLU A 273 -8.25 -5.13 52.81
N TYR A 274 -8.33 -4.38 51.71
CA TYR A 274 -7.89 -2.97 51.58
C TYR A 274 -8.48 -1.99 52.62
N LEU A 275 -9.45 -2.46 53.43
CA LEU A 275 -10.24 -1.66 54.37
C LEU A 275 -9.71 -1.65 55.81
N ALA A 276 -8.71 -2.48 56.16
CA ALA A 276 -8.10 -2.50 57.50
C ALA A 276 -6.59 -2.24 57.39
N HIS A 277 -6.09 -1.23 58.09
CA HIS A 277 -4.64 -0.94 58.15
C HIS A 277 -3.88 -2.14 58.73
N ASP A 278 -2.75 -2.50 58.12
CA ASP A 278 -1.70 -3.40 58.61
C ASP A 278 -2.22 -4.67 59.32
N ALA A 279 -2.87 -5.57 58.57
CA ALA A 279 -3.27 -6.89 59.06
C ALA A 279 -2.14 -7.92 58.91
N ALA A 280 -1.92 -8.73 59.95
CA ALA A 280 -1.06 -9.90 59.85
C ALA A 280 -1.80 -11.02 59.12
N ALA A 281 -1.23 -11.51 58.02
CA ALA A 281 -1.80 -12.59 57.22
C ALA A 281 -0.84 -13.77 57.12
N THR A 282 -1.42 -14.96 57.01
CA THR A 282 -0.69 -16.18 56.68
C THR A 282 -1.28 -16.76 55.39
N ILE A 283 -0.44 -16.90 54.38
CA ILE A 283 -0.80 -17.48 53.09
C ILE A 283 0.02 -18.73 52.82
N ARG A 284 -0.47 -19.54 51.88
CA ARG A 284 0.24 -20.70 51.37
C ARG A 284 0.19 -20.68 49.85
N GLY A 285 1.34 -20.84 49.21
CA GLY A 285 1.45 -20.81 47.76
C GLY A 285 2.79 -21.33 47.27
N VAL A 286 2.97 -21.33 45.95
CA VAL A 286 4.16 -21.81 45.27
C VAL A 286 5.03 -20.64 44.83
N VAL A 287 6.35 -20.77 45.00
CA VAL A 287 7.33 -19.76 44.58
C VAL A 287 7.46 -19.76 43.06
N ASN A 288 7.11 -18.65 42.41
CA ASN A 288 7.18 -18.51 40.94
C ASN A 288 8.40 -17.75 40.46
N LEU A 289 8.88 -16.77 41.23
CA LEU A 289 10.08 -15.99 40.90
C LEU A 289 10.80 -15.61 42.19
N THR A 290 12.13 -15.70 42.21
CA THR A 290 12.96 -15.36 43.39
C THR A 290 13.82 -14.11 43.20
N SER A 291 14.00 -13.66 41.95
CA SER A 291 14.80 -12.49 41.59
C SER A 291 14.13 -11.76 40.41
N PRO A 292 14.03 -10.41 40.42
CA PRO A 292 14.58 -9.48 41.42
C PRO A 292 13.79 -9.42 42.74
N MET A 293 12.62 -10.04 42.77
CA MET A 293 11.69 -10.04 43.89
C MET A 293 11.06 -11.42 44.06
N LEU A 294 10.67 -11.76 45.29
CA LEU A 294 10.02 -13.03 45.60
C LEU A 294 8.52 -12.94 45.34
N PHE A 295 8.02 -13.75 44.40
CA PHE A 295 6.60 -13.87 44.09
C PHE A 295 6.11 -15.26 44.47
N VAL A 296 5.00 -15.27 45.20
CA VAL A 296 4.29 -16.48 45.64
C VAL A 296 2.88 -16.42 45.10
N GLU A 297 2.41 -17.53 44.55
CA GLU A 297 1.09 -17.61 43.92
C GLU A 297 0.34 -18.85 44.42
N ASP A 298 -0.97 -18.71 44.58
CA ASP A 298 -1.91 -19.78 44.91
C ASP A 298 -2.95 -19.93 43.79
N SER A 299 -4.00 -20.74 44.01
CA SER A 299 -5.06 -20.92 43.00
C SER A 299 -5.93 -19.67 42.75
N THR A 300 -5.79 -18.62 43.56
CA THR A 300 -6.61 -17.40 43.52
C THR A 300 -5.84 -16.19 43.00
N GLY A 301 -4.51 -16.16 43.13
CA GLY A 301 -3.67 -15.13 42.52
C GLY A 301 -2.26 -15.10 43.10
N GLY A 302 -1.49 -14.11 42.65
CA GLY A 302 -0.13 -13.89 43.12
C GLY A 302 0.01 -12.71 44.09
N VAL A 303 1.05 -12.78 44.93
CA VAL A 303 1.45 -11.72 45.86
C VAL A 303 2.96 -11.53 45.84
N TYR A 304 3.38 -10.29 46.06
CA TYR A 304 4.77 -9.95 46.29
C TYR A 304 5.14 -10.14 47.77
N VAL A 305 6.25 -10.82 48.04
CA VAL A 305 6.74 -11.11 49.39
C VAL A 305 8.11 -10.47 49.59
N ARG A 306 8.26 -9.69 50.66
CA ARG A 306 9.55 -9.16 51.12
C ARG A 306 9.98 -9.92 52.37
N PRO A 307 10.88 -10.92 52.24
CA PRO A 307 11.30 -11.73 53.36
C PRO A 307 12.19 -10.97 54.34
N ASN A 308 12.13 -11.36 55.62
CA ASN A 308 13.05 -10.89 56.64
C ASN A 308 14.39 -11.67 56.56
N GLY A 309 15.24 -11.28 55.61
CA GLY A 309 16.55 -11.88 55.38
C GLY A 309 16.70 -12.61 54.04
N SER A 310 17.87 -13.22 53.82
CA SER A 310 18.13 -14.02 52.61
C SER A 310 17.70 -15.47 52.84
N LEU A 311 16.83 -15.98 51.97
CA LEU A 311 16.36 -17.36 51.98
C LEU A 311 16.80 -18.06 50.69
N ASN A 312 17.28 -19.30 50.82
CA ASN A 312 17.59 -20.17 49.67
C ASN A 312 16.32 -20.88 49.22
N LEU A 313 15.44 -20.16 48.52
CA LEU A 313 14.23 -20.70 47.90
C LEU A 313 14.47 -21.05 46.44
N LYS A 314 13.86 -22.12 45.97
CA LYS A 314 13.81 -22.50 44.55
C LYS A 314 12.43 -22.20 43.97
N VAL A 315 12.39 -21.94 42.66
CA VAL A 315 11.12 -21.87 41.92
C VAL A 315 10.45 -23.25 41.98
N GLY A 316 9.18 -23.30 42.36
CA GLY A 316 8.42 -24.53 42.58
C GLY A 316 8.33 -24.95 44.06
N ASP A 317 9.08 -24.33 44.98
CA ASP A 317 8.92 -24.62 46.40
C ASP A 317 7.54 -24.17 46.88
N GLU A 318 6.83 -25.04 47.59
CA GLU A 318 5.58 -24.67 48.25
C GLU A 318 5.90 -24.11 49.64
N VAL A 319 5.46 -22.88 49.89
CA VAL A 319 5.83 -22.09 51.05
C VAL A 319 4.61 -21.61 51.82
N GLU A 320 4.73 -21.60 53.14
CA GLU A 320 3.84 -20.85 54.03
C GLU A 320 4.53 -19.52 54.35
N VAL A 321 3.84 -18.41 54.07
CA VAL A 321 4.36 -17.06 54.26
C VAL A 321 3.48 -16.35 55.30
N SER A 322 4.10 -15.87 56.37
CA SER A 322 3.43 -15.09 57.40
C SER A 322 4.12 -13.74 57.59
N GLY A 323 3.36 -12.64 57.53
CA GLY A 323 3.90 -11.29 57.68
C GLY A 323 2.80 -10.23 57.67
N MET A 324 3.22 -8.97 57.59
CA MET A 324 2.31 -7.82 57.58
C MET A 324 1.93 -7.46 56.16
N VAL A 325 0.63 -7.43 55.86
CA VAL A 325 0.12 -7.07 54.54
C VAL A 325 0.03 -5.56 54.43
N HIS A 326 0.71 -5.01 53.42
CA HIS A 326 0.53 -3.63 53.01
C HIS A 326 -0.08 -3.58 51.62
N SER A 327 -1.04 -2.68 51.46
CA SER A 327 -1.63 -2.37 50.17
C SER A 327 -0.71 -1.39 49.43
N LEU A 328 -0.13 -1.82 48.30
CA LEU A 328 0.51 -0.93 47.35
C LEU A 328 -0.54 -0.43 46.37
N ASP A 329 -0.31 0.70 45.72
CA ASP A 329 -1.21 1.21 44.69
C ASP A 329 -1.69 0.06 43.78
N PHE A 330 -0.81 -0.83 43.33
CA PHE A 330 -1.11 -1.80 42.27
C PHE A 330 -1.32 -3.25 42.70
N GLY A 331 -1.28 -3.57 44.01
CA GLY A 331 -1.42 -4.93 44.53
C GLY A 331 -1.10 -5.01 46.03
N SER A 332 -1.03 -6.22 46.59
CA SER A 332 -0.68 -6.42 48.01
C SER A 332 0.78 -6.88 48.14
N VAL A 333 1.49 -6.39 49.15
CA VAL A 333 2.83 -6.85 49.53
C VAL A 333 2.84 -7.36 50.96
N ILE A 334 3.51 -8.48 51.20
CA ILE A 334 3.76 -8.98 52.55
C ILE A 334 5.17 -8.56 52.97
N ASN A 335 5.27 -7.65 53.94
CA ASN A 335 6.53 -7.19 54.52
C ASN A 335 6.92 -8.00 55.75
N ASP A 336 8.21 -7.95 56.07
CA ASP A 336 8.84 -8.64 57.21
C ASP A 336 8.43 -10.11 57.30
N ALA A 337 8.31 -10.74 56.13
CA ALA A 337 7.70 -12.04 56.01
C ALA A 337 8.63 -13.14 56.52
N SER A 338 8.10 -14.00 57.37
CA SER A 338 8.68 -15.31 57.69
C SER A 338 8.18 -16.33 56.67
N VAL A 339 9.12 -17.00 56.00
CA VAL A 339 8.82 -17.98 54.94
C VAL A 339 9.27 -19.35 55.40
N ARG A 340 8.35 -20.32 55.43
CA ARG A 340 8.63 -21.72 55.75
C ARG A 340 8.36 -22.60 54.54
N VAL A 341 9.39 -23.30 54.06
CA VAL A 341 9.24 -24.30 52.99
C VAL A 341 8.53 -25.53 53.56
N LEU A 342 7.44 -25.95 52.91
CA LEU A 342 6.66 -27.12 53.30
C LEU A 342 7.16 -28.37 52.55
N TRP A 343 7.33 -28.27 51.22
CA TRP A 343 7.91 -29.30 50.36
C TRP A 343 8.28 -28.74 48.98
N GLU A 344 9.05 -29.50 48.20
CA GLU A 344 9.32 -29.20 46.78
C GLU A 344 8.10 -29.60 45.94
N SER A 345 7.53 -28.66 45.17
CA SER A 345 6.36 -28.87 44.31
C SER A 345 6.69 -28.64 42.84
N ILE A 346 5.77 -29.05 41.95
CA ILE A 346 5.90 -28.79 40.51
C ILE A 346 5.59 -27.30 40.28
N PRO A 347 6.44 -26.55 39.55
CA PRO A 347 6.17 -25.16 39.22
C PRO A 347 4.80 -25.02 38.53
N MET A 348 4.03 -23.99 38.91
CA MET A 348 2.71 -23.81 38.32
C MET A 348 2.80 -23.53 36.81
N ALA A 349 1.88 -24.15 36.07
CA ALA A 349 1.75 -23.91 34.64
C ALA A 349 1.28 -22.47 34.40
N PRO A 350 1.85 -21.76 33.41
CA PRO A 350 1.45 -20.38 33.15
C PRO A 350 0.03 -20.33 32.61
N MET A 351 -0.71 -19.27 32.99
CA MET A 351 -2.02 -18.99 32.41
C MET A 351 -1.87 -18.24 31.09
N ALA A 352 -2.37 -18.80 29.99
CA ALA A 352 -2.34 -18.15 28.68
C ALA A 352 -3.33 -16.97 28.62
N VAL A 353 -2.82 -15.76 28.37
CA VAL A 353 -3.61 -14.53 28.29
C VAL A 353 -3.12 -13.66 27.13
N SER A 354 -4.01 -12.86 26.55
CA SER A 354 -3.59 -11.86 25.55
C SER A 354 -2.92 -10.66 26.19
N ALA A 355 -2.12 -9.89 25.44
CA ALA A 355 -1.52 -8.66 25.97
C ALA A 355 -2.59 -7.64 26.41
N THR A 356 -3.72 -7.61 25.70
CA THR A 356 -4.92 -6.82 26.02
C THR A 356 -5.56 -7.25 27.35
N GLN A 357 -5.56 -8.54 27.67
CA GLN A 357 -6.06 -9.04 28.95
C GLN A 357 -5.06 -8.78 30.09
N ALA A 358 -3.76 -8.95 29.84
CA ALA A 358 -2.72 -8.66 30.82
C ALA A 358 -2.71 -7.17 31.20
N SER A 359 -2.99 -6.28 30.25
CA SER A 359 -3.06 -4.84 30.48
C SER A 359 -4.29 -4.37 31.27
N THR A 360 -5.27 -5.22 31.57
CA THR A 360 -6.36 -4.91 32.52
C THR A 360 -5.87 -4.95 33.96
N GLY A 361 -4.72 -5.59 34.18
CA GLY A 361 -4.09 -5.65 35.48
C GLY A 361 -4.76 -6.58 36.50
N LYS A 362 -5.76 -7.36 36.08
CA LYS A 362 -6.34 -8.47 36.86
C LYS A 362 -5.30 -9.53 37.22
N PHE A 363 -4.33 -9.74 36.34
CA PHE A 363 -3.29 -10.76 36.44
C PHE A 363 -2.05 -10.30 37.22
N GLU A 364 -2.15 -9.26 38.05
CA GLU A 364 -1.00 -8.77 38.82
C GLU A 364 -0.36 -9.89 39.66
N ALA A 365 0.97 -9.90 39.72
CA ALA A 365 1.78 -10.87 40.43
C ALA A 365 1.56 -12.34 40.04
N THR A 366 0.82 -12.60 38.96
CA THR A 366 0.44 -13.95 38.50
C THR A 366 1.37 -14.40 37.37
N PHE A 367 1.67 -15.69 37.30
CA PHE A 367 2.51 -16.29 36.26
C PHE A 367 1.70 -16.58 34.99
N ILE A 368 1.98 -15.82 33.94
CA ILE A 368 1.19 -15.83 32.70
C ILE A 368 2.05 -16.15 31.47
N GLU A 369 1.38 -16.61 30.41
CA GLU A 369 1.93 -16.83 29.08
C GLU A 369 1.29 -15.84 28.10
N VAL A 370 2.13 -15.03 27.44
CA VAL A 370 1.69 -13.97 26.52
C VAL A 370 2.51 -14.03 25.24
N GLN A 371 1.83 -13.88 24.10
CA GLN A 371 2.48 -13.76 22.80
C GLN A 371 2.70 -12.30 22.45
N GLY A 372 3.80 -12.02 21.75
CA GLY A 372 4.06 -10.66 21.27
C GLY A 372 5.13 -10.59 20.20
N ARG A 373 4.99 -9.62 19.32
CA ARG A 373 5.98 -9.33 18.29
C ARG A 373 7.08 -8.47 18.89
N LEU A 374 8.33 -8.90 18.76
CA LEU A 374 9.49 -8.16 19.24
C LEU A 374 9.69 -6.89 18.42
N SER A 375 9.38 -5.72 18.97
CA SER A 375 9.57 -4.42 18.30
C SER A 375 10.98 -3.87 18.53
N GLY A 376 11.61 -4.21 19.64
CA GLY A 376 12.96 -3.78 19.97
C GLY A 376 13.59 -4.58 21.11
N LYS A 377 14.90 -4.46 21.27
CA LYS A 377 15.63 -5.06 22.40
C LYS A 377 16.68 -4.08 22.91
N GLY A 378 16.89 -4.04 24.21
CA GLY A 378 17.82 -3.13 24.87
C GLY A 378 18.38 -3.72 26.16
N ARG A 379 19.35 -3.01 26.74
CA ARG A 379 19.91 -3.34 28.05
C ARG A 379 19.64 -2.17 28.99
N GLY A 380 19.02 -2.47 30.13
CA GLY A 380 18.72 -1.51 31.19
C GLY A 380 19.82 -1.41 32.26
N PRO A 381 19.55 -0.68 33.35
CA PRO A 381 20.43 -0.60 34.51
C PRO A 381 20.72 -1.99 35.08
N GLY A 382 21.95 -2.21 35.56
CA GLY A 382 22.38 -3.51 36.10
C GLY A 382 22.51 -4.62 35.04
N ASN A 383 22.64 -4.27 33.75
CA ASN A 383 22.70 -5.20 32.61
C ASN A 383 21.43 -6.05 32.44
N THR A 384 20.30 -5.62 33.03
CA THR A 384 18.97 -6.23 32.83
C THR A 384 18.63 -6.21 31.34
N LEU A 385 18.24 -7.36 30.78
CA LEU A 385 17.89 -7.45 29.37
C LEU A 385 16.42 -7.08 29.22
N ILE A 386 16.13 -6.14 28.33
CA ILE A 386 14.79 -5.59 28.10
C ILE A 386 14.36 -5.95 26.68
N LEU A 387 13.24 -6.66 26.57
CA LEU A 387 12.55 -6.89 25.30
C LEU A 387 11.35 -5.95 25.22
N HIS A 388 11.23 -5.22 24.12
CA HIS A 388 10.06 -4.41 23.82
C HIS A 388 9.18 -5.21 22.88
N LEU A 389 7.93 -5.44 23.28
CA LEU A 389 6.97 -6.26 22.57
C LEU A 389 5.70 -5.49 22.29
N GLU A 390 5.01 -5.94 21.25
CA GLU A 390 3.76 -5.35 20.80
C GLU A 390 2.81 -6.47 20.36
N ASP A 391 1.59 -6.47 20.89
CA ASP A 391 0.53 -7.39 20.52
C ASP A 391 -0.84 -6.70 20.63
N GLY A 392 -1.67 -6.84 19.60
CA GLY A 392 -3.04 -6.32 19.58
C GLY A 392 -3.18 -4.84 19.98
N GLY A 393 -2.23 -3.96 19.62
CA GLY A 393 -2.23 -2.53 19.96
C GLY A 393 -1.59 -2.19 21.32
N GLN A 394 -1.34 -3.20 22.15
CA GLN A 394 -0.70 -3.04 23.45
C GLN A 394 0.82 -3.21 23.33
N SER A 395 1.56 -2.21 23.83
CA SER A 395 3.01 -2.33 24.01
C SER A 395 3.30 -2.82 25.42
N PHE A 396 4.23 -3.76 25.57
CA PHE A 396 4.67 -4.24 26.88
C PHE A 396 6.15 -4.57 26.85
N ARG A 397 6.77 -4.65 28.03
CA ARG A 397 8.17 -5.02 28.17
C ARG A 397 8.31 -6.34 28.88
N ALA A 398 9.30 -7.13 28.48
CA ALA A 398 9.74 -8.28 29.25
C ALA A 398 11.15 -8.02 29.77
N LEU A 399 11.34 -8.19 31.07
CA LEU A 399 12.61 -8.01 31.77
C LEU A 399 13.16 -9.38 32.16
N MET A 400 14.44 -9.60 31.91
CA MET A 400 15.15 -10.80 32.37
C MET A 400 16.53 -10.44 32.92
N ASN A 401 16.99 -11.22 33.90
CA ASN A 401 18.33 -11.08 34.45
C ASN A 401 19.38 -11.58 33.41
N PRO A 402 20.49 -10.86 33.18
CA PRO A 402 21.47 -11.18 32.14
C PRO A 402 22.07 -12.59 32.18
N GLY A 403 22.07 -13.27 33.33
CA GLY A 403 22.72 -14.57 33.61
C GLY A 403 22.91 -15.54 32.43
N ARG A 404 22.13 -16.62 32.34
CA ARG A 404 22.17 -17.54 31.18
C ARG A 404 21.41 -16.99 29.95
N GLY A 405 20.73 -15.85 30.08
CA GLY A 405 19.84 -15.32 29.05
C GLY A 405 20.48 -14.42 27.98
N ALA A 406 21.71 -13.96 28.18
CA ALA A 406 22.41 -13.11 27.22
C ALA A 406 22.55 -13.73 25.83
N TYR A 407 22.78 -15.05 25.74
CA TYR A 407 22.94 -15.75 24.46
C TYR A 407 21.65 -15.77 23.62
N VAL A 408 20.51 -16.06 24.26
CA VAL A 408 19.20 -16.05 23.59
C VAL A 408 18.86 -14.62 23.17
N PHE A 409 19.09 -13.64 24.04
CA PHE A 409 18.88 -12.22 23.75
C PHE A 409 19.61 -11.74 22.49
N ASP A 410 20.87 -12.14 22.29
CA ASP A 410 21.65 -11.72 21.13
C ASP A 410 21.12 -12.34 19.82
N ARG A 411 20.62 -13.60 19.86
CA ARG A 411 20.06 -14.30 18.70
C ARG A 411 18.65 -13.85 18.31
N LEU A 412 17.88 -13.26 19.23
CA LEU A 412 16.55 -12.75 18.94
C LEU A 412 16.61 -11.65 17.87
N LYS A 413 15.90 -11.86 16.76
CA LYS A 413 15.76 -10.87 15.68
C LYS A 413 14.52 -10.02 15.91
N VAL A 414 14.65 -8.70 15.73
CA VAL A 414 13.51 -7.78 15.74
C VAL A 414 12.49 -8.21 14.69
N ASN A 415 11.20 -8.02 14.98
CA ASN A 415 10.02 -8.48 14.24
C ASN A 415 9.74 -9.99 14.31
N SER A 416 10.44 -10.75 15.15
CA SER A 416 10.07 -12.14 15.44
C SER A 416 8.84 -12.20 16.34
N MET A 417 7.98 -13.20 16.15
CA MET A 417 6.90 -13.51 17.08
C MET A 417 7.43 -14.36 18.22
N LEU A 418 7.25 -13.90 19.45
CA LEU A 418 7.71 -14.56 20.66
C LEU A 418 6.53 -15.00 21.50
N ASN A 419 6.72 -16.11 22.20
CA ASN A 419 5.83 -16.55 23.27
C ASN A 419 6.63 -16.54 24.58
N LEU A 420 6.13 -15.77 25.54
CA LEU A 420 6.83 -15.36 26.75
C LEU A 420 6.09 -15.88 27.98
N ARG A 421 6.82 -16.37 28.97
CA ARG A 421 6.27 -16.86 30.24
C ARG A 421 6.86 -16.08 31.41
N GLY A 422 6.05 -15.36 32.15
CA GLY A 422 6.58 -14.48 33.20
C GLY A 422 5.56 -14.07 34.22
N VAL A 423 6.04 -13.55 35.34
CA VAL A 423 5.17 -12.91 36.33
C VAL A 423 4.76 -11.53 35.79
N CYS A 424 3.46 -11.29 35.70
CA CYS A 424 2.92 -10.00 35.28
C CYS A 424 3.04 -8.99 36.43
N VAL A 425 3.61 -7.83 36.13
CA VAL A 425 3.80 -6.73 37.09
C VAL A 425 3.39 -5.42 36.45
N VAL A 426 2.54 -4.66 37.14
CA VAL A 426 2.08 -3.35 36.71
C VAL A 426 2.67 -2.18 37.50
N ASP A 427 3.45 -2.48 38.53
CA ASP A 427 4.06 -1.48 39.40
C ASP A 427 4.90 -0.45 38.57
N PRO A 428 4.64 0.87 38.72
CA PRO A 428 5.39 1.97 38.13
C PRO A 428 6.91 1.85 38.22
N LEU A 429 7.44 1.22 39.27
CA LEU A 429 8.87 0.98 39.43
C LEU A 429 9.45 0.11 38.31
N PHE A 430 8.66 -0.83 37.78
CA PHE A 430 9.05 -1.70 36.68
C PHE A 430 8.55 -1.18 35.34
N THR A 431 7.29 -0.73 35.29
CA THR A 431 6.66 -0.23 34.06
C THR A 431 7.21 1.12 33.60
N GLY A 432 7.88 1.86 34.48
CA GLY A 432 8.42 3.20 34.22
C GLY A 432 7.36 4.21 33.78
N ASN A 433 6.07 3.90 34.00
CA ASN A 433 4.91 4.59 33.44
C ASN A 433 4.92 4.69 31.90
N VAL A 434 5.63 3.80 31.21
CA VAL A 434 5.73 3.78 29.74
C VAL A 434 4.87 2.67 29.14
N THR A 435 4.77 1.52 29.81
CA THR A 435 3.96 0.39 29.36
C THR A 435 2.91 0.02 30.41
N PRO A 436 1.71 -0.45 30.03
CA PRO A 436 0.65 -0.83 30.96
C PRO A 436 1.06 -1.94 31.94
N PHE A 437 1.94 -2.85 31.51
CA PHE A 437 2.49 -3.91 32.34
C PHE A 437 3.90 -4.31 31.86
N VAL A 438 4.56 -5.12 32.67
CA VAL A 438 5.86 -5.73 32.43
C VAL A 438 5.80 -7.21 32.79
N LEU A 439 6.46 -8.06 32.01
CA LEU A 439 6.69 -9.46 32.35
C LEU A 439 8.08 -9.62 32.97
N LEU A 440 8.14 -10.14 34.20
CA LEU A 440 9.40 -10.57 34.81
C LEU A 440 9.63 -12.04 34.48
N LEU A 441 10.64 -12.31 33.65
CA LEU A 441 10.99 -13.65 33.20
C LEU A 441 11.97 -14.29 34.19
N ARG A 442 11.81 -15.59 34.45
CA ARG A 442 12.69 -16.32 35.39
C ARG A 442 14.03 -16.64 34.75
N SER A 443 14.00 -17.01 33.47
CA SER A 443 15.18 -17.36 32.69
C SER A 443 14.95 -17.19 31.18
N SER A 444 15.94 -17.53 30.36
CA SER A 444 15.79 -17.56 28.90
C SER A 444 14.86 -18.66 28.38
N ASP A 445 14.63 -19.72 29.15
CA ASP A 445 13.76 -20.83 28.74
C ASP A 445 12.30 -20.42 28.68
N ASP A 446 11.97 -19.32 29.35
CA ASP A 446 10.66 -18.67 29.31
C ASP A 446 10.44 -17.83 28.04
N VAL A 447 11.41 -17.79 27.12
CA VAL A 447 11.29 -17.10 25.82
C VAL A 447 11.38 -18.10 24.68
N THR A 448 10.27 -18.29 23.98
CA THR A 448 10.19 -19.18 22.82
C THR A 448 9.92 -18.38 21.55
N VAL A 449 10.66 -18.68 20.47
CA VAL A 449 10.46 -18.04 19.17
C VAL A 449 9.43 -18.86 18.38
N LEU A 450 8.23 -18.32 18.18
CA LEU A 450 7.18 -18.98 17.40
C LEU A 450 7.45 -18.85 15.90
N SER A 451 7.84 -17.66 15.46
CA SER A 451 8.21 -17.40 14.07
C SER A 451 9.27 -16.31 13.99
N GLY A 452 10.22 -16.47 13.05
CA GLY A 452 11.21 -15.45 12.75
C GLY A 452 10.60 -14.22 12.06
N PRO A 453 11.40 -13.18 11.76
CA PRO A 453 10.90 -12.02 11.05
C PRO A 453 10.35 -12.43 9.68
N PRO A 454 9.22 -11.83 9.23
CA PRO A 454 8.63 -12.17 7.94
C PRO A 454 9.64 -11.98 6.81
N TRP A 455 9.73 -12.95 5.89
CA TRP A 455 10.67 -12.89 4.77
C TRP A 455 10.34 -11.73 3.81
N TRP A 456 9.09 -11.25 3.80
CA TRP A 456 8.67 -10.06 3.06
C TRP A 456 9.18 -8.76 3.71
N SER A 457 10.46 -8.48 3.55
CA SER A 457 11.04 -7.18 3.89
C SER A 457 11.06 -6.28 2.66
N THR A 458 11.04 -4.96 2.87
CA THR A 458 11.20 -3.97 1.79
C THR A 458 12.47 -4.25 0.97
N GLY A 459 13.55 -4.68 1.63
CA GLY A 459 14.78 -5.10 0.97
C GLY A 459 14.58 -6.28 0.03
N HIS A 460 13.94 -7.35 0.49
CA HIS A 460 13.69 -8.54 -0.34
C HIS A 460 12.77 -8.24 -1.52
N VAL A 461 11.73 -7.42 -1.31
CA VAL A 461 10.82 -6.98 -2.39
C VAL A 461 11.58 -6.19 -3.46
N ILE A 462 12.42 -5.22 -3.05
CA ILE A 462 13.25 -4.45 -3.97
C ILE A 462 14.20 -5.37 -4.76
N THR A 463 14.84 -6.34 -4.10
CA THR A 463 15.74 -7.28 -4.79
C THR A 463 15.03 -8.19 -5.79
N LEU A 464 13.81 -8.63 -5.49
CA LEU A 464 13.03 -9.45 -6.42
C LEU A 464 12.56 -8.63 -7.62
N LEU A 465 12.10 -7.40 -7.40
CA LEU A 465 11.70 -6.50 -8.47
C LEU A 465 12.86 -6.11 -9.37
N SER A 466 14.05 -5.86 -8.80
CA SER A 466 15.24 -5.55 -9.59
C SER A 466 15.73 -6.76 -10.40
N ALA A 467 15.71 -7.97 -9.82
CA ALA A 467 16.04 -9.21 -10.53
C ALA A 467 15.05 -9.50 -11.68
N LEU A 468 13.75 -9.28 -11.46
CA LEU A 468 12.72 -9.43 -12.49
C LEU A 468 12.93 -8.42 -13.64
N LEU A 469 13.19 -7.15 -13.31
CA LEU A 469 13.46 -6.11 -14.29
C LEU A 469 14.71 -6.45 -15.14
N LEU A 470 15.79 -6.89 -14.50
CA LEU A 470 17.01 -7.32 -15.19
C LEU A 470 16.74 -8.49 -16.15
N THR A 471 15.93 -9.46 -15.73
CA THR A 471 15.57 -10.62 -16.55
C THR A 471 14.75 -10.20 -17.78
N ILE A 472 13.79 -9.29 -17.62
CA ILE A 472 13.00 -8.74 -18.73
C ILE A 472 13.89 -7.97 -19.71
N LEU A 473 14.78 -7.11 -19.21
CA LEU A 473 15.70 -6.33 -20.04
C LEU A 473 16.66 -7.23 -20.81
N ALA A 474 17.21 -8.27 -20.18
CA ALA A 474 18.06 -9.25 -20.84
C ALA A 474 17.30 -10.01 -21.95
N GLY A 475 16.07 -10.44 -21.68
CA GLY A 475 15.20 -11.09 -22.68
C GLY A 475 14.91 -10.18 -23.88
N ALA A 476 14.56 -8.92 -23.63
CA ALA A 476 14.34 -7.93 -24.69
C ALA A 476 15.61 -7.68 -25.53
N PHE A 477 16.77 -7.57 -24.88
CA PHE A 477 18.05 -7.39 -25.56
C PHE A 477 18.40 -8.57 -26.47
N ILE A 478 18.25 -9.80 -25.97
CA ILE A 478 18.49 -11.03 -26.76
C ILE A 478 17.53 -11.10 -27.94
N TYR A 479 16.24 -10.82 -27.73
CA TYR A 479 15.24 -10.81 -28.78
C TYR A 479 15.60 -9.84 -29.92
N HIS A 480 15.93 -8.59 -29.59
CA HIS A 480 16.35 -7.60 -30.59
C HIS A 480 17.64 -7.98 -31.30
N ARG A 481 18.60 -8.57 -30.59
CA ARG A 481 19.82 -9.10 -31.22
C ARG A 481 19.49 -10.19 -32.23
N VAL A 482 18.71 -11.20 -31.88
CA VAL A 482 18.36 -12.30 -32.79
C VAL A 482 17.65 -11.79 -34.05
N GLN A 483 16.71 -10.83 -33.91
CA GLN A 483 16.03 -10.23 -35.06
C GLN A 483 16.99 -9.53 -36.02
N ASN A 484 17.91 -8.73 -35.47
CA ASN A 484 18.90 -8.00 -36.28
C ASN A 484 19.88 -8.95 -36.99
N TRP A 485 20.25 -10.06 -36.36
CA TRP A 485 21.12 -11.06 -36.99
C TRP A 485 20.42 -11.78 -38.14
N ARG A 486 19.15 -12.16 -37.95
CA ARG A 486 18.34 -12.78 -39.03
C ARG A 486 18.19 -11.85 -40.22
N LEU A 487 17.89 -10.57 -39.98
CA LEU A 487 17.77 -9.60 -41.06
C LEU A 487 19.08 -9.45 -41.84
N ARG A 488 20.21 -9.30 -41.15
CA ARG A 488 21.53 -9.21 -41.81
C ARG A 488 21.90 -10.47 -42.58
N ALA A 489 21.61 -11.65 -42.02
CA ALA A 489 21.88 -12.91 -42.71
C ALA A 489 21.06 -13.04 -44.01
N ILE A 490 19.78 -12.66 -43.98
CA ILE A 490 18.92 -12.67 -45.16
C ILE A 490 19.40 -11.66 -46.21
N LEU A 491 19.83 -10.46 -45.79
CA LEU A 491 20.35 -9.45 -46.71
C LEU A 491 21.66 -9.89 -47.35
N GLY A 492 22.61 -10.41 -46.57
CA GLY A 492 23.87 -10.94 -47.08
C GLY A 492 23.67 -12.11 -48.05
N GLU A 493 22.71 -12.99 -47.78
CA GLU A 493 22.41 -14.11 -48.67
C GLU A 493 21.80 -13.63 -50.01
N ARG A 494 20.94 -12.61 -49.98
CA ARG A 494 20.41 -11.99 -51.20
C ARG A 494 21.51 -11.33 -52.03
N GLU A 495 22.45 -10.66 -51.37
CA GLU A 495 23.57 -10.01 -52.06
C GLU A 495 24.50 -11.03 -52.71
N ARG A 496 24.82 -12.12 -51.98
CA ARG A 496 25.59 -13.25 -52.52
C ARG A 496 24.91 -13.90 -53.73
N LEU A 497 23.62 -14.20 -53.62
CA LEU A 497 22.84 -14.77 -54.72
C LEU A 497 22.79 -13.83 -55.93
N ALA A 498 22.63 -12.52 -55.70
CA ALA A 498 22.64 -11.54 -56.79
C ALA A 498 24.01 -11.51 -57.50
N HIS A 499 25.11 -11.63 -56.77
CA HIS A 499 26.46 -11.69 -57.34
C HIS A 499 26.71 -13.00 -58.12
N GLU A 500 26.39 -14.16 -57.53
CA GLU A 500 26.54 -15.47 -58.20
C GLU A 500 25.68 -15.57 -59.47
N MET A 501 24.46 -15.02 -59.43
CA MET A 501 23.59 -14.92 -60.62
C MET A 501 24.16 -13.97 -61.67
N HIS A 502 24.82 -12.87 -61.27
CA HIS A 502 25.45 -11.94 -62.21
C HIS A 502 26.54 -12.62 -63.02
N ASP A 503 27.47 -13.29 -62.34
CA ASP A 503 28.62 -13.89 -62.99
C ASP A 503 28.20 -15.02 -63.92
N THR A 504 27.27 -15.86 -63.46
CA THR A 504 26.79 -17.02 -64.24
C THR A 504 25.98 -16.58 -65.47
N LEU A 505 25.04 -15.63 -65.30
CA LEU A 505 24.19 -15.18 -66.40
C LEU A 505 25.01 -14.37 -67.42
N ALA A 506 25.86 -13.44 -66.98
CA ALA A 506 26.70 -12.64 -67.87
C ALA A 506 27.62 -13.53 -68.72
N GLN A 507 28.23 -14.54 -68.11
CA GLN A 507 29.11 -15.47 -68.81
C GLN A 507 28.34 -16.36 -69.80
N SER A 508 27.15 -16.85 -69.44
CA SER A 508 26.30 -17.65 -70.32
C SER A 508 25.83 -16.86 -71.56
N PHE A 509 25.40 -15.62 -71.38
CA PHE A 509 24.95 -14.78 -72.49
C PHE A 509 26.10 -14.32 -73.40
N ALA A 510 27.27 -14.00 -72.84
CA ALA A 510 28.47 -13.72 -73.62
C ALA A 510 28.86 -14.95 -74.49
N GLY A 511 28.80 -16.15 -73.92
CA GLY A 511 29.06 -17.41 -74.65
C GLY A 511 28.08 -17.65 -75.80
N ILE A 512 26.78 -17.45 -75.58
CA ILE A 512 25.75 -17.58 -76.62
C ILE A 512 25.95 -16.52 -77.71
N GLY A 513 26.26 -15.27 -77.34
CA GLY A 513 26.54 -14.20 -78.29
C GLY A 513 27.71 -14.51 -79.21
N PHE A 514 28.83 -15.01 -78.66
CA PHE A 514 29.99 -15.41 -79.47
C PHE A 514 29.70 -16.58 -80.43
N GLN A 515 28.91 -17.57 -79.99
CA GLN A 515 28.52 -18.69 -80.85
C GLN A 515 27.63 -18.23 -82.02
N LEU A 516 26.68 -17.34 -81.76
CA LEU A 516 25.84 -16.77 -82.82
C LEU A 516 26.66 -15.93 -83.81
N GLN A 517 27.63 -15.15 -83.33
CA GLN A 517 28.52 -14.38 -84.20
C GLN A 517 29.45 -15.27 -85.04
N ALA A 518 29.95 -16.37 -84.48
CA ALA A 518 30.74 -17.35 -85.20
C ALA A 518 29.95 -18.04 -86.32
N ILE A 519 28.68 -18.38 -86.07
CA ILE A 519 27.77 -18.92 -87.07
C ILE A 519 27.48 -17.88 -88.17
N GLN A 520 27.34 -16.60 -87.81
CA GLN A 520 27.10 -15.51 -88.77
C GLN A 520 28.26 -15.35 -89.76
N ASN A 521 29.49 -15.35 -89.24
CA ASN A 521 30.70 -15.13 -90.03
C ASN A 521 31.05 -16.30 -90.97
N GLY A 522 30.46 -17.49 -90.75
CA GLY A 522 30.69 -18.68 -91.56
C GLY A 522 29.71 -18.88 -92.73
N LEU A 523 28.71 -18.01 -92.90
CA LEU A 523 27.66 -18.17 -93.92
C LEU A 523 27.96 -17.37 -95.21
N PRO A 524 27.70 -17.92 -96.41
CA PRO A 524 27.86 -17.22 -97.68
C PRO A 524 26.78 -16.13 -97.88
N ALA A 525 27.15 -15.01 -98.51
CA ALA A 525 26.38 -13.76 -98.57
C ALA A 525 25.01 -13.81 -99.29
N GLN A 526 24.56 -14.97 -99.79
CA GLN A 526 23.39 -15.09 -100.67
C GLN A 526 22.10 -15.54 -99.95
N GLU A 527 22.17 -15.95 -98.67
CA GLU A 527 21.01 -16.34 -97.85
C GLU A 527 20.53 -15.22 -96.90
N SER A 528 19.77 -14.28 -97.46
CA SER A 528 19.28 -13.08 -96.74
C SER A 528 18.31 -13.36 -95.58
N THR A 529 17.60 -14.48 -95.60
CA THR A 529 16.64 -14.89 -94.55
C THR A 529 17.33 -15.47 -93.32
N LEU A 530 18.38 -16.27 -93.50
CA LEU A 530 19.17 -16.84 -92.40
C LEU A 530 20.00 -15.78 -91.67
N HIS A 531 20.58 -14.83 -92.41
CA HIS A 531 21.26 -13.68 -91.81
C HIS A 531 20.32 -12.84 -90.92
N LYS A 532 19.09 -12.59 -91.37
CA LYS A 532 18.06 -11.87 -90.59
C LYS A 532 17.63 -12.65 -89.33
N GLN A 533 17.52 -13.97 -89.40
CA GLN A 533 17.18 -14.80 -88.24
C GLN A 533 18.31 -14.83 -87.20
N LEU A 534 19.57 -14.85 -87.67
CA LEU A 534 20.73 -14.84 -86.78
C LEU A 534 20.96 -13.46 -86.14
N GLU A 535 20.76 -12.39 -86.90
CA GLU A 535 20.76 -11.02 -86.38
C GLU A 535 19.66 -10.82 -85.33
N PHE A 536 18.46 -11.37 -85.58
CA PHE A 536 17.37 -11.37 -84.61
C PHE A 536 17.73 -12.14 -83.33
N ALA A 537 18.33 -13.33 -83.46
CA ALA A 537 18.78 -14.13 -82.31
C ALA A 537 19.89 -13.43 -81.51
N SER A 538 20.85 -12.79 -82.19
CA SER A 538 21.93 -12.03 -81.56
C SER A 538 21.38 -10.82 -80.80
N ASN A 539 20.46 -10.08 -81.41
CA ASN A 539 19.77 -8.97 -80.76
C ASN A 539 18.93 -9.43 -79.56
N LEU A 540 18.30 -10.62 -79.63
CA LEU A 540 17.54 -11.18 -78.52
C LEU A 540 18.44 -11.57 -77.33
N VAL A 541 19.63 -12.11 -77.60
CA VAL A 541 20.63 -12.43 -76.55
C VAL A 541 21.19 -11.17 -75.92
N HIS A 542 21.50 -10.15 -76.74
CA HIS A 542 21.98 -8.86 -76.24
C HIS A 542 20.92 -8.16 -75.38
N HIS A 543 19.66 -8.18 -75.83
CA HIS A 543 18.53 -7.66 -75.06
C HIS A 543 18.31 -8.44 -73.75
N SER A 544 18.37 -9.77 -73.81
CA SER A 544 18.19 -10.63 -72.62
C SER A 544 19.32 -10.45 -71.61
N HIS A 545 20.55 -10.25 -72.07
CA HIS A 545 21.71 -9.96 -71.23
C HIS A 545 21.57 -8.61 -70.53
N GLU A 546 21.17 -7.58 -71.28
CA GLU A 546 20.96 -6.24 -70.75
C GLU A 546 19.77 -6.20 -69.76
N GLU A 547 18.72 -6.99 -70.03
CA GLU A 547 17.56 -7.14 -69.14
C GLU A 547 17.89 -7.92 -67.86
N ALA A 548 18.75 -8.95 -67.94
CA ALA A 548 19.29 -9.66 -66.78
C ALA A 548 20.22 -8.76 -65.94
N ARG A 549 21.13 -8.02 -66.60
CA ARG A 549 22.02 -7.05 -65.96
C ARG A 549 21.24 -5.95 -65.23
N ARG A 550 20.20 -5.39 -65.86
CA ARG A 550 19.29 -4.43 -65.22
C ARG A 550 18.53 -5.05 -64.04
N SER A 551 18.03 -6.28 -64.19
CA SER A 551 17.31 -6.98 -63.12
C SER A 551 18.18 -7.24 -61.88
N ILE A 552 19.46 -7.56 -62.09
CA ILE A 552 20.45 -7.78 -61.02
C ILE A 552 20.95 -6.47 -60.41
N ALA A 553 21.22 -5.44 -61.22
CA ALA A 553 21.56 -4.11 -60.71
C ALA A 553 20.43 -3.55 -59.82
N MET A 554 19.17 -3.88 -60.13
CA MET A 554 18.02 -3.53 -59.29
C MET A 554 17.88 -4.39 -58.01
N LEU A 555 18.67 -5.45 -57.79
CA LEU A 555 18.69 -6.18 -56.51
C LEU A 555 19.57 -5.51 -55.44
N ARG A 556 20.45 -4.57 -55.84
CA ARG A 556 21.20 -3.72 -54.90
C ARG A 556 20.26 -2.71 -54.26
N THR A 557 19.93 -2.96 -53.00
CA THR A 557 18.93 -2.23 -52.20
C THR A 557 19.45 -0.86 -51.70
N GLU A 558 20.71 -0.53 -51.99
CA GLU A 558 21.41 0.64 -51.45
C GLU A 558 20.82 1.99 -51.90
N ALA A 559 20.18 2.08 -53.08
CA ALA A 559 19.67 3.35 -53.61
C ALA A 559 18.38 3.85 -52.92
N LEU A 560 17.58 2.94 -52.34
CA LEU A 560 16.30 3.28 -51.69
C LEU A 560 16.44 3.55 -50.18
N GLU A 561 17.59 3.21 -49.58
CA GLU A 561 17.84 3.47 -48.16
C GLU A 561 18.31 4.91 -47.88
N SER A 562 18.84 5.62 -48.88
CA SER A 562 19.41 6.97 -48.73
C SER A 562 18.66 8.11 -49.43
N GLU A 563 17.73 7.84 -50.35
CA GLU A 563 17.08 8.87 -51.19
C GLU A 563 15.56 8.71 -51.32
N ASP A 564 14.84 9.84 -51.49
CA ASP A 564 13.39 9.86 -51.68
C ASP A 564 12.96 9.22 -53.03
N LEU A 565 11.90 8.41 -53.01
CA LEU A 565 11.44 7.59 -54.15
C LEU A 565 11.14 8.43 -55.39
N LEU A 566 10.51 9.60 -55.20
CA LEU A 566 10.20 10.52 -56.29
C LEU A 566 11.47 11.08 -56.94
N SER A 567 12.47 11.44 -56.12
CA SER A 567 13.77 11.93 -56.60
C SER A 567 14.53 10.86 -57.38
N ALA A 568 14.47 9.60 -56.95
CA ALA A 568 15.09 8.48 -57.66
C ALA A 568 14.48 8.25 -59.05
N LEU A 569 13.14 8.29 -59.17
CA LEU A 569 12.44 8.17 -60.45
C LEU A 569 12.67 9.38 -61.37
N ASP A 570 12.64 10.60 -60.82
CA ASP A 570 12.90 11.84 -61.57
C ASP A 570 14.30 11.84 -62.19
N ARG A 571 15.34 11.51 -61.41
CA ARG A 571 16.71 11.41 -61.93
C ARG A 571 16.82 10.37 -63.03
N ASN A 572 16.21 9.20 -62.85
CA ASN A 572 16.28 8.16 -63.87
C ASN A 572 15.58 8.59 -65.16
N ALA A 573 14.38 9.15 -65.07
CA ALA A 573 13.66 9.67 -66.23
C ALA A 573 14.49 10.72 -66.98
N ARG A 574 15.11 11.67 -66.27
CA ARG A 574 15.98 12.69 -66.89
C ARG A 574 17.20 12.08 -67.58
N SER A 575 17.85 11.07 -66.97
CA SER A 575 19.00 10.40 -67.58
C SER A 575 18.66 9.65 -68.87
N LEU A 576 17.44 9.12 -69.00
CA LEU A 576 16.98 8.41 -70.19
C LEU A 576 16.56 9.36 -71.32
N VAL A 577 16.34 10.63 -71.01
CA VAL A 577 15.87 11.68 -71.94
C VAL A 577 17.00 12.67 -72.25
N GLU A 578 18.21 12.47 -71.71
CA GLU A 578 19.36 13.37 -71.88
C GLU A 578 19.72 13.50 -73.37
N GLY A 579 19.55 14.71 -73.93
CA GLY A 579 19.72 15.01 -75.37
C GLY A 579 18.44 14.97 -76.22
N GLY A 580 17.28 14.64 -75.64
CA GLY A 580 15.98 14.60 -76.31
C GLY A 580 15.07 15.82 -76.04
N SER A 581 13.88 15.84 -76.66
CA SER A 581 12.89 16.93 -76.58
C SER A 581 11.76 16.70 -75.57
N ILE A 582 11.82 15.65 -74.74
CA ILE A 582 10.72 15.25 -73.85
C ILE A 582 10.82 16.02 -72.52
N ARG A 583 9.74 16.65 -72.08
CA ARG A 583 9.67 17.35 -70.80
C ARG A 583 9.29 16.41 -69.66
N VAL A 584 10.14 16.27 -68.64
CA VAL A 584 9.83 15.46 -67.44
C VAL A 584 9.30 16.35 -66.31
N VAL A 585 8.13 16.02 -65.77
CA VAL A 585 7.47 16.74 -64.67
C VAL A 585 7.21 15.79 -63.49
N SER A 586 7.82 16.08 -62.33
CA SER A 586 7.71 15.25 -61.13
C SER A 586 7.01 15.99 -60.00
N GLU A 587 5.90 15.45 -59.49
CA GLU A 587 5.07 16.07 -58.46
C GLU A 587 4.71 15.09 -57.34
N SER A 588 4.67 15.59 -56.10
CA SER A 588 4.09 14.87 -54.96
C SER A 588 2.86 15.62 -54.45
N SER A 589 1.79 14.91 -54.10
CA SER A 589 0.58 15.50 -53.52
C SER A 589 0.11 14.71 -52.29
N GLY A 590 -0.50 15.41 -51.33
CA GLY A 590 -0.79 14.90 -50.00
C GLY A 590 0.35 15.15 -49.00
N GLU A 591 0.19 14.65 -47.77
CA GLU A 591 1.22 14.76 -46.72
C GLU A 591 2.26 13.62 -46.86
N PRO A 592 3.53 13.93 -47.17
CA PRO A 592 4.56 12.91 -47.34
C PRO A 592 4.74 12.03 -46.10
N ARG A 593 4.86 10.71 -46.31
CA ARG A 593 5.12 9.74 -45.23
C ARG A 593 6.01 8.62 -45.72
N ALA A 594 6.72 7.99 -44.77
CA ALA A 594 7.57 6.84 -45.07
C ALA A 594 6.76 5.70 -45.70
N ILE A 595 7.14 5.31 -46.92
CA ILE A 595 6.60 4.16 -47.62
C ILE A 595 7.42 2.94 -47.20
N PRO A 596 6.80 1.82 -46.77
CA PRO A 596 7.53 0.59 -46.48
C PRO A 596 8.41 0.15 -47.66
N LEU A 597 9.64 -0.27 -47.39
CA LEU A 597 10.65 -0.59 -48.41
C LEU A 597 10.14 -1.53 -49.51
N ARG A 598 9.30 -2.52 -49.16
CA ARG A 598 8.68 -3.43 -50.13
C ARG A 598 7.77 -2.72 -51.13
N ILE A 599 6.97 -1.75 -50.67
CA ILE A 599 6.08 -0.96 -51.52
C ILE A 599 6.90 0.03 -52.35
N ALA A 600 7.92 0.66 -51.75
CA ALA A 600 8.82 1.56 -52.45
C ALA A 600 9.58 0.85 -53.59
N ASP A 601 10.07 -0.37 -53.38
CA ASP A 601 10.70 -1.20 -54.42
C ASP A 601 9.71 -1.54 -55.55
N ALA A 602 8.48 -1.96 -55.22
CA ALA A 602 7.46 -2.24 -56.22
C ALA A 602 7.10 -1.00 -57.05
N PHE A 603 6.93 0.16 -56.40
CA PHE A 603 6.66 1.44 -57.06
C PHE A 603 7.82 1.85 -57.95
N PHE A 604 9.06 1.78 -57.45
CA PHE A 604 10.24 2.12 -58.22
C PHE A 604 10.33 1.28 -59.50
N ARG A 605 10.15 -0.05 -59.39
CA ARG A 605 10.22 -0.96 -60.55
C ARG A 605 9.11 -0.74 -61.56
N VAL A 606 7.87 -0.52 -61.11
CA VAL A 606 6.76 -0.23 -62.03
C VAL A 606 6.95 1.14 -62.69
N GLY A 607 7.42 2.13 -61.94
CA GLY A 607 7.72 3.47 -62.46
C GLY A 607 8.80 3.43 -63.54
N MET A 608 9.92 2.77 -63.26
CA MET A 608 11.03 2.58 -64.21
C MET A 608 10.59 1.94 -65.53
N GLU A 609 9.84 0.85 -65.45
CA GLU A 609 9.34 0.14 -66.62
C GLU A 609 8.33 1.00 -67.41
N SER A 610 7.50 1.77 -66.71
CA SER A 610 6.55 2.70 -67.35
C SER A 610 7.26 3.84 -68.08
N ILE A 611 8.28 4.44 -67.46
CA ILE A 611 9.12 5.49 -68.05
C ILE A 611 9.84 4.96 -69.30
N ALA A 612 10.46 3.78 -69.21
CA ALA A 612 11.15 3.16 -70.33
C ALA A 612 10.21 2.83 -71.50
N ASN A 613 9.00 2.32 -71.21
CA ASN A 613 8.00 2.04 -72.23
C ASN A 613 7.50 3.30 -72.92
N SER A 614 7.29 4.38 -72.16
CA SER A 614 6.88 5.67 -72.70
C SER A 614 7.91 6.24 -73.68
N ILE A 615 9.18 6.31 -73.27
CA ILE A 615 10.26 6.85 -74.11
C ILE A 615 10.48 6.00 -75.36
N ARG A 616 10.42 4.66 -75.24
CA ARG A 616 10.71 3.74 -76.34
C ARG A 616 9.58 3.61 -77.37
N HIS A 617 8.34 3.75 -76.93
CA HIS A 617 7.18 3.38 -77.74
C HIS A 617 6.17 4.51 -77.99
N ALA A 618 6.11 5.53 -77.14
CA ALA A 618 5.05 6.55 -77.21
C ALA A 618 5.48 7.87 -77.89
N SER A 619 6.79 8.13 -77.98
CA SER A 619 7.36 9.42 -78.46
C SER A 619 6.66 10.66 -77.89
N PRO A 620 6.52 10.78 -76.55
CA PRO A 620 5.73 11.84 -75.92
C PRO A 620 6.45 13.20 -75.97
N SER A 621 5.68 14.29 -75.87
CA SER A 621 6.23 15.62 -75.58
C SER A 621 6.40 15.87 -74.08
N GLU A 622 5.58 15.24 -73.24
CA GLU A 622 5.61 15.38 -71.79
C GLU A 622 5.45 14.01 -71.09
N LEU A 623 6.29 13.78 -70.07
CA LEU A 623 6.21 12.64 -69.17
C LEU A 623 6.02 13.14 -67.73
N ARG A 624 4.95 12.70 -67.08
CA ARG A 624 4.57 13.14 -65.73
C ARG A 624 4.66 12.01 -64.71
N ILE A 625 5.39 12.25 -63.63
CA ILE A 625 5.62 11.30 -62.53
C ILE A 625 4.97 11.87 -61.27
N ARG A 626 4.03 11.12 -60.67
CA ARG A 626 3.27 11.58 -59.52
C ARG A 626 3.22 10.56 -58.40
N ILE A 627 3.41 11.04 -57.16
CA ILE A 627 3.14 10.25 -55.95
C ILE A 627 2.05 10.95 -55.14
N LEU A 628 0.95 10.23 -54.88
CA LEU A 628 -0.21 10.68 -54.12
C LEU A 628 -0.22 9.96 -52.77
N TYR A 629 -0.16 10.72 -51.67
CA TYR A 629 -0.25 10.21 -50.30
C TYR A 629 -1.67 10.36 -49.77
N GLY A 630 -2.37 9.24 -49.60
CA GLY A 630 -3.65 9.15 -48.91
C GLY A 630 -3.49 8.89 -47.40
N GLU A 631 -4.61 8.77 -46.67
CA GLU A 631 -4.57 8.45 -45.24
C GLU A 631 -3.95 7.07 -44.97
N ASN A 632 -4.40 6.06 -45.74
CA ASN A 632 -4.01 4.65 -45.62
C ASN A 632 -3.54 4.04 -46.96
N THR A 633 -3.26 4.86 -47.97
CA THR A 633 -2.77 4.38 -49.27
C THR A 633 -1.69 5.32 -49.82
N ALA A 634 -0.82 4.80 -50.67
CA ALA A 634 0.02 5.59 -51.57
C ALA A 634 -0.28 5.17 -53.00
N CYS A 635 -0.28 6.12 -53.93
CA CYS A 635 -0.48 5.83 -55.34
C CYS A 635 0.65 6.45 -56.17
N LEU A 636 1.36 5.60 -56.93
CA LEU A 636 2.29 6.03 -57.97
C LEU A 636 1.52 6.13 -59.29
N ARG A 637 1.67 7.26 -59.99
CA ARG A 637 1.06 7.50 -61.29
C ARG A 637 2.13 7.99 -62.28
N ILE A 638 2.21 7.34 -63.44
CA ILE A 638 3.06 7.73 -64.57
C ILE A 638 2.16 8.02 -65.77
N GLU A 639 2.30 9.19 -66.38
CA GLU A 639 1.45 9.66 -67.48
C GLU A 639 2.32 10.19 -68.63
N ASP A 640 1.97 9.84 -69.86
CA ASP A 640 2.54 10.44 -71.06
C ASP A 640 1.46 10.90 -72.03
N ASP A 641 1.80 11.85 -72.89
CA ASP A 641 0.96 12.43 -73.94
C ASP A 641 1.27 11.87 -75.34
N GLY A 642 1.85 10.66 -75.41
CA GLY A 642 2.31 10.06 -76.66
C GLY A 642 1.21 9.41 -77.50
N CYS A 643 1.60 8.55 -78.44
CA CYS A 643 0.68 7.97 -79.42
C CYS A 643 -0.37 6.99 -78.85
N GLY A 644 -0.22 6.54 -77.60
CA GLY A 644 -1.14 5.61 -76.93
C GLY A 644 -1.31 4.26 -77.65
N PHE A 645 -2.12 3.37 -77.09
CA PHE A 645 -2.45 2.08 -77.71
C PHE A 645 -3.79 1.53 -77.21
N VAL A 646 -4.39 0.60 -77.96
CA VAL A 646 -5.59 -0.12 -77.51
C VAL A 646 -5.18 -1.28 -76.59
N PRO A 647 -5.62 -1.33 -75.33
CA PRO A 647 -5.37 -2.48 -74.46
C PRO A 647 -6.19 -3.68 -74.94
N GLY A 648 -5.54 -4.71 -75.50
CA GLY A 648 -6.20 -5.96 -75.92
C GLY A 648 -5.98 -7.13 -74.94
N ASP A 649 -6.86 -8.13 -74.97
CA ASP A 649 -6.86 -9.32 -74.07
C ASP A 649 -5.66 -10.27 -74.25
N GLY A 650 -4.75 -9.97 -75.17
CA GLY A 650 -3.50 -10.71 -75.41
C GLY A 650 -2.27 -9.80 -75.37
N LEU A 651 -1.95 -9.23 -74.20
CA LEU A 651 -0.78 -8.37 -73.98
C LEU A 651 0.55 -9.05 -74.37
N LYS A 652 1.02 -8.83 -75.60
CA LYS A 652 2.35 -9.23 -76.11
C LYS A 652 3.47 -8.29 -75.61
N GLY A 653 3.51 -8.02 -74.30
CA GLY A 653 4.58 -7.27 -73.66
C GLY A 653 4.93 -7.85 -72.30
N PHE A 654 6.11 -8.45 -72.18
CA PHE A 654 6.62 -9.00 -70.90
C PHE A 654 6.64 -7.92 -69.79
N GLY A 655 6.86 -6.65 -70.15
CA GLY A 655 6.86 -5.49 -69.24
C GLY A 655 5.55 -5.29 -68.47
N ILE A 656 4.40 -5.22 -69.15
CA ILE A 656 3.09 -4.95 -68.51
C ILE A 656 2.67 -6.11 -67.59
N ARG A 657 2.90 -7.36 -68.01
CA ARG A 657 2.66 -8.54 -67.17
C ARG A 657 3.54 -8.50 -65.91
N GLY A 658 4.81 -8.14 -66.05
CA GLY A 658 5.74 -7.95 -64.95
C GLY A 658 5.28 -6.87 -63.97
N MET A 659 4.82 -5.72 -64.47
CA MET A 659 4.29 -4.64 -63.62
C MET A 659 3.08 -5.09 -62.79
N ARG A 660 2.13 -5.81 -63.40
CA ARG A 660 0.94 -6.33 -62.71
C ARG A 660 1.30 -7.35 -61.60
N LEU A 661 2.22 -8.27 -61.88
CA LEU A 661 2.68 -9.26 -60.91
C LEU A 661 3.40 -8.61 -59.72
N ARG A 662 4.22 -7.58 -59.97
CA ARG A 662 4.92 -6.83 -58.91
C ARG A 662 3.94 -6.06 -58.01
N ALA A 663 2.92 -5.42 -58.60
CA ALA A 663 1.86 -4.76 -57.84
C ALA A 663 1.09 -5.77 -56.95
N GLN A 664 0.72 -6.92 -57.49
CA GLN A 664 0.07 -8.00 -56.73
C GLN A 664 0.93 -8.50 -55.56
N GLY A 665 2.25 -8.59 -55.74
CA GLY A 665 3.19 -9.03 -54.70
C GLY A 665 3.26 -8.13 -53.46
N VAL A 666 2.72 -6.91 -53.52
CA VAL A 666 2.60 -5.97 -52.39
C VAL A 666 1.15 -5.61 -52.06
N SER A 667 0.19 -6.42 -52.54
CA SER A 667 -1.25 -6.17 -52.40
C SER A 667 -1.68 -4.80 -52.96
N ALA A 668 -1.00 -4.32 -54.00
CA ALA A 668 -1.34 -3.08 -54.68
C ALA A 668 -2.28 -3.32 -55.86
N ASN A 669 -3.15 -2.34 -56.11
CA ASN A 669 -4.03 -2.31 -57.27
C ASN A 669 -3.32 -1.66 -58.47
N PHE A 670 -3.27 -2.35 -59.59
CA PHE A 670 -2.65 -1.87 -60.83
C PHE A 670 -3.74 -1.50 -61.85
N ARG A 671 -3.68 -0.28 -62.37
CA ARG A 671 -4.57 0.19 -63.45
C ARG A 671 -3.72 0.75 -64.59
N LEU A 672 -4.14 0.42 -65.81
CA LEU A 672 -3.53 0.89 -67.05
C LEU A 672 -4.65 1.48 -67.90
N HIS A 673 -4.49 2.74 -68.27
CA HIS A 673 -5.38 3.44 -69.18
C HIS A 673 -4.54 3.92 -70.36
N SER A 674 -4.90 3.52 -71.57
CA SER A 674 -4.25 4.01 -72.79
C SER A 674 -5.31 4.14 -73.86
N THR A 675 -5.25 5.26 -74.58
CA THR A 675 -6.15 5.57 -75.69
C THR A 675 -5.31 6.04 -76.86
N PRO A 676 -5.46 5.46 -78.07
CA PRO A 676 -4.69 5.90 -79.24
C PRO A 676 -4.85 7.40 -79.48
N GLY A 677 -3.73 8.11 -79.58
CA GLY A 677 -3.66 9.56 -79.78
C GLY A 677 -3.78 10.43 -78.53
N GLU A 678 -4.04 9.85 -77.35
CA GLU A 678 -4.20 10.60 -76.08
C GLU A 678 -3.18 10.19 -75.01
N GLY A 679 -2.25 9.27 -75.33
CA GLY A 679 -1.17 8.84 -74.45
C GLY A 679 -1.51 7.65 -73.53
N THR A 680 -0.68 7.45 -72.51
CA THR A 680 -0.78 6.32 -71.58
C THR A 680 -0.65 6.76 -70.12
N ARG A 681 -1.49 6.20 -69.24
CA ARG A 681 -1.45 6.35 -67.79
C ARG A 681 -1.33 4.99 -67.10
N VAL A 682 -0.31 4.85 -66.27
CA VAL A 682 -0.09 3.71 -65.37
C VAL A 682 -0.31 4.17 -63.93
N GLU A 683 -1.14 3.46 -63.17
CA GLU A 683 -1.38 3.70 -61.75
C GLU A 683 -1.14 2.45 -60.91
N VAL A 684 -0.45 2.61 -59.79
CA VAL A 684 -0.24 1.58 -58.78
C VAL A 684 -0.60 2.13 -57.40
N GLU A 685 -1.65 1.61 -56.80
CA GLU A 685 -2.13 2.03 -55.47
C GLU A 685 -1.86 0.93 -54.43
N ALA A 686 -1.06 1.23 -53.41
CA ALA A 686 -0.69 0.29 -52.36
C ALA A 686 -1.20 0.74 -50.97
N PRO A 687 -1.59 -0.21 -50.09
CA PRO A 687 -2.01 0.10 -48.74
C PRO A 687 -0.82 0.51 -47.85
N LEU A 688 -0.97 1.59 -47.10
CA LEU A 688 -0.04 2.02 -46.07
C LEU A 688 -0.58 1.70 -44.67
N PRO A 689 0.28 1.38 -43.69
CA PRO A 689 -0.16 1.18 -42.31
C PRO A 689 -0.85 2.44 -41.77
N PRO A 690 -1.91 2.32 -40.96
CA PRO A 690 -2.68 3.46 -40.49
C PRO A 690 -1.83 4.43 -39.67
N ARG A 691 -2.14 5.72 -39.74
CA ARG A 691 -1.47 6.75 -38.92
C ARG A 691 -1.76 6.49 -37.44
N LEU A 692 -0.71 6.30 -36.65
CA LEU A 692 -0.81 6.19 -35.20
C LEU A 692 -1.01 7.59 -34.61
N THR A 693 -2.26 7.93 -34.34
CA THR A 693 -2.63 9.16 -33.63
C THR A 693 -2.82 8.82 -32.14
N PHE A 694 -2.55 9.77 -31.23
CA PHE A 694 -2.75 9.57 -29.78
C PHE A 694 -4.18 9.12 -29.44
N SER A 695 -5.18 9.45 -30.27
CA SER A 695 -6.58 9.04 -30.11
C SER A 695 -6.88 7.60 -30.58
N THR A 696 -6.06 7.00 -31.44
CA THR A 696 -6.27 5.65 -31.98
C THR A 696 -5.42 4.57 -31.28
N MET A 697 -4.38 4.99 -30.54
CA MET A 697 -3.52 4.11 -29.73
C MET A 697 -4.29 3.19 -28.76
N PRO A 698 -5.29 3.64 -27.98
CA PRO A 698 -5.99 2.76 -27.04
C PRO A 698 -6.78 1.65 -27.75
N LYS A 699 -7.40 1.98 -28.90
CA LYS A 699 -8.21 1.03 -29.67
C LYS A 699 -7.35 -0.03 -30.37
N LEU A 700 -6.21 0.37 -30.90
CA LEU A 700 -5.24 -0.55 -31.51
C LEU A 700 -4.57 -1.45 -30.48
N LEU A 701 -4.22 -0.93 -29.30
CA LEU A 701 -3.71 -1.74 -28.19
C LEU A 701 -4.75 -2.75 -27.70
N TRP A 702 -6.02 -2.32 -27.56
CA TRP A 702 -7.12 -3.19 -27.17
C TRP A 702 -7.36 -4.30 -28.20
N LYS A 703 -7.35 -3.97 -29.49
CA LYS A 703 -7.49 -4.95 -30.56
C LYS A 703 -6.31 -5.93 -30.60
N PHE A 704 -5.08 -5.44 -30.44
CA PHE A 704 -3.88 -6.27 -30.37
C PHE A 704 -3.89 -7.21 -29.15
N LEU A 705 -4.28 -6.70 -27.98
CA LEU A 705 -4.44 -7.50 -26.76
C LEU A 705 -5.53 -8.57 -26.95
N MET A 706 -6.67 -8.23 -27.55
CA MET A 706 -7.75 -9.18 -27.86
C MET A 706 -7.32 -10.25 -28.86
N GLU A 707 -6.61 -9.88 -29.93
CA GLU A 707 -6.06 -10.84 -30.91
C GLU A 707 -4.99 -11.73 -30.28
N PHE A 708 -4.14 -11.19 -29.40
CA PHE A 708 -3.16 -11.97 -28.65
C PHE A 708 -3.83 -12.94 -27.68
N TRP A 709 -4.88 -12.52 -26.98
CA TRP A 709 -5.64 -13.37 -26.06
C TRP A 709 -6.40 -14.49 -26.79
N ASN A 710 -7.02 -14.16 -27.93
CA ASN A 710 -7.72 -15.14 -28.77
C ASN A 710 -6.75 -16.09 -29.50
N GLY A 711 -5.57 -15.61 -29.90
CA GLY A 711 -4.51 -16.44 -30.51
C GLY A 711 -3.87 -17.42 -29.52
N VAL A 712 -3.78 -17.05 -28.24
CA VAL A 712 -3.34 -17.97 -27.17
C VAL A 712 -4.38 -19.06 -26.92
N GLN A 713 -5.68 -18.78 -27.09
CA GLN A 713 -6.73 -19.80 -27.00
C GLN A 713 -6.77 -20.75 -28.22
N SER A 714 -6.50 -20.29 -29.44
CA SER A 714 -6.49 -21.17 -30.63
C SER A 714 -5.29 -22.12 -30.67
N SER A 715 -4.15 -21.75 -30.06
CA SER A 715 -2.97 -22.63 -29.96
C SER A 715 -3.15 -23.85 -29.04
N LYS A 716 -4.19 -23.87 -28.20
CA LYS A 716 -4.51 -25.02 -27.32
C LYS A 716 -5.41 -26.09 -27.96
N LEU A 717 -5.88 -25.88 -29.20
CA LEU A 717 -6.81 -26.80 -29.87
C LEU A 717 -6.29 -27.40 -31.19
N SER A 718 -5.04 -27.15 -31.61
CA SER A 718 -4.50 -27.71 -32.87
C SER A 718 -3.28 -28.64 -32.74
N ASN A 719 -3.01 -29.21 -31.55
CA ASN A 719 -1.99 -30.25 -31.38
C ASN A 719 -2.61 -31.64 -31.26
N SER A 720 -3.32 -32.06 -32.30
CA SER A 720 -3.50 -33.48 -32.63
C SER A 720 -3.84 -33.60 -34.11
N HIS A 721 -2.83 -33.72 -34.97
CA HIS A 721 -2.78 -34.75 -36.00
C HIS A 721 -1.45 -34.73 -36.76
N SER A 722 -1.01 -35.95 -37.05
CA SER A 722 0.26 -36.43 -37.55
C SER A 722 0.71 -35.87 -38.91
N TYR A 723 2.00 -35.57 -39.02
CA TYR A 723 2.75 -35.71 -40.28
C TYR A 723 3.54 -37.03 -40.25
N ARG A 724 3.12 -37.97 -41.10
CA ARG A 724 3.91 -39.12 -41.58
C ARG A 724 3.50 -39.28 -43.05
N GLY A 725 4.46 -39.17 -43.96
CA GLY A 725 4.25 -39.18 -45.41
C GLY A 725 5.10 -38.13 -46.08
#